data_AF-A0AA36IM83-F1
#
_entry.id   AF-A0AA36IM83-F1
#
_cell.length_a   1.000
_cell.length_b   1.000
_cell.length_c   1.000
_cell.angle_alpha   90.00
_cell.angle_beta   90.00
_cell.angle_gamma   90.00
#
_symmetry.space_group_name_H-M   'P 1'
#
loop_
_entity.id
_entity.type
_entity.pdbx_description
1 polymer ?
#
loop_
_entity_poly.entity_id
_entity_poly.type
_entity_poly.pdbx_seq_one_letter_code
_entity_poly.pdbx_strand_id
1 'polypeptide(L)'
;MTDTAPKPSLASKEESEETPSESVALSLNTKPEEPEPRVEVSPETFREVAYAVLVDELKKWGSPAQYLQKTYPTPESQLEFKELLLEHFPKSPGIDYHSSSELPSNMTDLMALHLSDLGFFARSSTKPAPFLHTSISLLDEYLTNSFLTEQDPVLLAQGPSTSPTPDPFWSIYVKGAARSCTALFLAAQCIKRGWKLAVLRPNLQQSLLVVHARRGFMPTDREAVALENARLSSRGAIRKSHCVLTWLGKLSLLREQGLSAENTLKVWNQSCTKESALTGSRRVALLQLLGMPKAAADLLLEHVSLFGDRTAFMEDAFASKRLGVGAMPRSGSKAWNMRLQVTEAGQMLFLRYIHSQHLKRLPGTRAKRSKDDLEEAISMAQLLVSLTDDLTAQMPIASVDAQVFERFVEGDTNLDLELQSALSEKRADFDHGDITIFRELVNEHATSTDRKRQALGMPTSSIAAAQLERQEFDIAMSTLKRDCDAYRIWLTQSRDREAAAYFAELQHQKQRKQKAKDIAKEMGQPSSALWTMQLTKLGKPAACYQEIEGAIKNIMKREQFTSKDQVLSLVVLNWAAPSTFSSEQQACQASLAGALVNDGSGIGAVLTPVYFHKKGALFKVEEAANKQLAGANLNQDHRFALPFQGRNDKREKRTLVQPGRFLVPMEEESYQKVMDIWRTAPLLRKPLAEESVLLATRDMLRPAAAIADKL
;
A
#
# COMPACT_ATOMS: atom_id res chain seq x y z
N MET A 1 -16.79 21.93 82.20
CA MET A 1 -15.50 21.29 81.89
C MET A 1 -15.41 21.23 80.38
N THR A 2 -14.46 21.99 79.81
CA THR A 2 -14.12 22.10 78.38
C THR A 2 -15.28 22.16 77.39
N ASP A 3 -15.77 23.37 77.17
CA ASP A 3 -16.73 23.75 76.14
C ASP A 3 -16.22 25.05 75.52
N THR A 4 -15.76 25.03 74.27
CA THR A 4 -15.45 26.27 73.52
C THR A 4 -15.55 26.03 72.01
N ALA A 5 -16.74 26.31 71.47
CA ALA A 5 -16.88 26.98 70.17
C ALA A 5 -16.80 28.50 70.40
N PRO A 6 -16.34 29.30 69.42
CA PRO A 6 -17.34 30.09 68.67
C PRO A 6 -16.99 30.41 67.19
N LYS A 7 -18.06 30.75 66.44
CA LYS A 7 -18.16 31.48 65.16
C LYS A 7 -17.70 32.97 65.30
N PRO A 8 -18.04 33.92 64.37
CA PRO A 8 -17.65 34.16 62.97
C PRO A 8 -17.21 35.65 62.72
N SER A 9 -17.16 36.07 61.43
CA SER A 9 -17.15 37.47 60.89
C SER A 9 -15.75 38.10 60.70
N LEU A 10 -15.47 39.08 59.82
CA LEU A 10 -16.13 39.85 58.74
C LEU A 10 -15.00 40.74 58.15
N ALA A 11 -14.94 40.95 56.82
CA ALA A 11 -14.31 42.10 56.09
C ALA A 11 -13.84 41.61 54.70
N SER A 12 -13.97 42.29 53.57
CA SER A 12 -14.48 43.63 53.25
C SER A 12 -14.68 43.70 51.72
N LYS A 13 -15.69 44.45 51.28
CA LYS A 13 -15.90 44.88 49.90
C LYS A 13 -14.82 45.89 49.48
N GLU A 14 -14.40 45.85 48.21
CA GLU A 14 -14.21 47.06 47.41
C GLU A 14 -14.36 46.74 45.92
N GLU A 15 -15.14 47.58 45.25
CA GLU A 15 -15.53 47.54 43.85
C GLU A 15 -14.40 48.05 42.93
N SER A 16 -14.30 47.52 41.71
CA SER A 16 -13.89 48.32 40.55
C SER A 16 -14.31 47.67 39.23
N GLU A 17 -15.31 48.33 38.62
CA GLU A 17 -15.51 48.60 37.20
C GLU A 17 -15.08 47.56 36.14
N GLU A 18 -16.10 46.91 35.56
CA GLU A 18 -16.04 46.29 34.25
C GLU A 18 -15.79 47.34 33.15
N THR A 19 -14.71 47.15 32.40
CA THR A 19 -14.59 47.63 31.02
C THR A 19 -14.35 46.41 30.12
N PRO A 20 -15.13 46.21 29.04
CA PRO A 20 -14.95 45.07 28.14
C PRO A 20 -13.78 45.38 27.20
N SER A 21 -12.62 44.76 27.43
CA SER A 21 -11.52 44.80 26.47
C SER A 21 -11.73 43.77 25.38
N GLU A 22 -11.58 44.26 24.15
CA GLU A 22 -11.81 43.61 22.87
C GLU A 22 -11.12 42.25 22.75
N SER A 23 -11.87 41.29 22.21
CA SER A 23 -11.37 40.01 21.72
C SER A 23 -10.36 40.25 20.59
N VAL A 24 -9.08 40.08 20.91
CA VAL A 24 -8.01 40.05 19.90
C VAL A 24 -8.05 38.69 19.20
N ALA A 25 -8.79 38.62 18.10
CA ALA A 25 -8.61 37.59 17.09
C ALA A 25 -7.28 37.89 16.38
N LEU A 26 -6.26 37.05 16.59
CA LEU A 26 -4.99 37.17 15.89
C LEU A 26 -4.82 36.03 14.89
N SER A 27 -4.78 36.47 13.62
CA SER A 27 -4.67 35.72 12.39
C SER A 27 -3.45 34.79 12.35
N LEU A 28 -3.70 33.50 12.15
CA LEU A 28 -2.69 32.58 11.63
C LEU A 28 -2.41 32.94 10.18
N ASN A 29 -1.19 33.39 9.90
CA ASN A 29 -0.70 33.72 8.58
C ASN A 29 -0.38 32.42 7.81
N THR A 30 -1.41 31.69 7.41
CA THR A 30 -1.37 30.70 6.33
C THR A 30 -2.26 31.23 5.22
N LYS A 31 -1.78 31.18 3.96
CA LYS A 31 -2.63 31.45 2.79
C LYS A 31 -3.99 30.76 2.98
N PRO A 32 -5.13 31.42 2.71
CA PRO A 32 -6.43 30.78 2.84
C PRO A 32 -6.49 29.66 1.80
N GLU A 33 -6.34 28.41 2.24
CA GLU A 33 -6.82 27.26 1.48
C GLU A 33 -8.34 27.43 1.36
N GLU A 34 -8.85 27.40 0.12
CA GLU A 34 -10.28 27.36 -0.14
C GLU A 34 -10.94 26.26 0.72
N PRO A 35 -12.12 26.50 1.31
CA PRO A 35 -12.77 25.49 2.12
C PRO A 35 -13.05 24.25 1.26
N GLU A 36 -12.34 23.14 1.54
CA GLU A 36 -12.57 21.86 0.88
C GLU A 36 -14.08 21.54 0.90
N PRO A 37 -14.68 21.11 -0.23
CA PRO A 37 -16.09 20.80 -0.28
C PRO A 37 -16.43 19.77 0.81
N ARG A 38 -17.32 20.15 1.74
CA ARG A 38 -17.81 19.27 2.80
C ARG A 38 -18.62 18.15 2.16
N VAL A 39 -17.98 17.04 1.84
CA VAL A 39 -18.65 15.79 1.49
C VAL A 39 -19.56 15.43 2.65
N GLU A 40 -20.87 15.35 2.42
CA GLU A 40 -21.81 14.87 3.44
C GLU A 40 -21.46 13.41 3.77
N VAL A 41 -21.12 13.14 5.03
CA VAL A 41 -20.70 11.82 5.49
C VAL A 41 -21.79 11.22 6.36
N SER A 42 -22.28 10.02 5.99
CA SER A 42 -23.22 9.23 6.78
C SER A 42 -22.51 8.03 7.42
N PRO A 43 -23.09 7.35 8.42
CA PRO A 43 -22.52 6.14 8.99
C PRO A 43 -22.22 5.03 7.96
N GLU A 44 -23.03 4.92 6.91
CA GLU A 44 -22.89 3.93 5.83
C GLU A 44 -21.72 4.26 4.91
N THR A 45 -21.52 5.54 4.58
CA THR A 45 -20.49 6.01 3.65
C THR A 45 -19.19 6.40 4.33
N PHE A 46 -19.18 6.55 5.67
CA PHE A 46 -18.04 7.03 6.45
C PHE A 46 -16.76 6.26 6.17
N ARG A 47 -16.81 4.92 6.13
CA ARG A 47 -15.61 4.12 5.90
C ARG A 47 -14.94 4.46 4.56
N GLU A 48 -15.72 4.50 3.48
CA GLU A 48 -15.19 4.72 2.13
C GLU A 48 -14.68 6.15 1.96
N VAL A 49 -15.44 7.13 2.43
CA VAL A 49 -15.05 8.55 2.38
C VAL A 49 -13.83 8.82 3.25
N ALA A 50 -13.85 8.36 4.51
CA ALA A 50 -12.71 8.54 5.41
C ALA A 50 -11.48 7.83 4.88
N TYR A 51 -11.59 6.61 4.37
CA TYR A 51 -10.45 5.90 3.81
C TYR A 51 -9.82 6.67 2.64
N ALA A 52 -10.62 7.09 1.65
CA ALA A 52 -10.11 7.85 0.50
C ALA A 52 -9.40 9.14 0.92
N VAL A 53 -10.06 9.94 1.76
CA VAL A 53 -9.54 11.24 2.23
C VAL A 53 -8.27 11.07 3.06
N LEU A 54 -8.26 10.13 4.00
CA LEU A 54 -7.12 9.90 4.90
C LEU A 54 -5.93 9.31 4.16
N VAL A 55 -6.16 8.43 3.18
CA VAL A 55 -5.10 7.87 2.34
C VAL A 55 -4.45 8.97 1.50
N ASP A 56 -5.24 9.84 0.88
CA ASP A 56 -4.68 10.94 0.09
C ASP A 56 -3.91 11.93 0.96
N GLU A 57 -4.39 12.21 2.17
CA GLU A 57 -3.65 13.01 3.13
C GLU A 57 -2.34 12.32 3.54
N LEU A 58 -2.33 11.03 3.86
CA LEU A 58 -1.10 10.31 4.17
C LEU A 58 -0.11 10.29 3.00
N LYS A 59 -0.58 10.20 1.75
CA LYS A 59 0.31 10.30 0.57
C LYS A 59 0.99 11.67 0.47
N LYS A 60 0.31 12.77 0.85
CA LYS A 60 0.91 14.12 0.87
C LYS A 60 2.04 14.22 1.90
N TRP A 61 1.86 13.61 3.09
CA TRP A 61 2.79 13.77 4.21
C TRP A 61 3.85 12.66 4.33
N GLY A 62 3.64 11.52 3.67
CA GLY A 62 4.55 10.36 3.68
C GLY A 62 4.37 9.42 4.87
N SER A 63 3.95 9.91 6.04
CA SER A 63 3.60 9.08 7.21
C SER A 63 2.75 9.81 8.25
N PRO A 64 2.02 9.08 9.12
CA PRO A 64 1.29 9.67 10.24
C PRO A 64 2.18 10.48 11.19
N ALA A 65 3.39 10.00 11.47
CA ALA A 65 4.31 10.68 12.38
C ALA A 65 4.83 12.00 11.78
N GLN A 66 5.11 12.02 10.48
CA GLN A 66 5.52 13.26 9.78
C GLN A 66 4.37 14.28 9.74
N TYR A 67 3.13 13.84 9.51
CA TYR A 67 1.95 14.71 9.62
C TYR A 67 1.88 15.34 11.02
N LEU A 68 1.91 14.53 12.08
CA LEU A 68 1.76 15.01 13.46
C LEU A 68 2.90 15.94 13.86
N GLN A 69 4.15 15.64 13.50
CA GLN A 69 5.31 16.47 13.82
C GLN A 69 5.30 17.81 13.07
N LYS A 70 4.83 17.85 11.83
CA LYS A 70 4.72 19.10 11.06
C LYS A 70 3.50 19.93 11.44
N THR A 71 2.41 19.29 11.85
CA THR A 71 1.17 19.96 12.30
C THR A 71 1.33 20.52 13.71
N TYR A 72 2.02 19.79 14.59
CA TYR A 72 2.24 20.16 16.00
C TYR A 72 3.74 20.23 16.35
N PRO A 73 4.49 21.17 15.75
CA PRO A 73 5.95 21.22 15.86
C PRO A 73 6.45 21.73 17.22
N THR A 74 5.68 22.57 17.92
CA THR A 74 6.10 23.22 19.17
C THR A 74 5.43 22.60 20.41
N PRO A 75 6.05 22.71 21.61
CA PRO A 75 5.44 22.22 22.85
C PRO A 75 4.03 22.79 23.12
N GLU A 76 3.79 24.06 22.75
CA GLU A 76 2.49 24.72 22.92
C GLU A 76 1.44 24.08 22.01
N SER A 77 1.75 23.89 20.72
CA SER A 77 0.85 23.22 19.78
C SER A 77 0.57 21.75 20.15
N GLN A 78 1.52 21.10 20.82
CA GLN A 78 1.36 19.74 21.33
C GLN A 78 0.43 19.70 22.55
N LEU A 79 0.53 20.70 23.43
CA LEU A 79 -0.38 20.84 24.57
C LEU A 79 -1.81 21.11 24.08
N GLU A 80 -1.97 22.01 23.12
CA GLU A 80 -3.26 22.29 22.46
C GLU A 80 -3.85 21.02 21.84
N PHE A 81 -3.04 20.25 21.10
CA PHE A 81 -3.51 18.99 20.53
C PHE A 81 -3.94 17.98 21.60
N LYS A 82 -3.21 17.91 22.73
CA LYS A 82 -3.60 17.08 23.88
C LYS A 82 -4.95 17.51 24.47
N GLU A 83 -5.20 18.81 24.59
CA GLU A 83 -6.47 19.35 25.08
C GLU A 83 -7.62 19.01 24.12
N LEU A 84 -7.42 19.18 22.81
CA LEU A 84 -8.39 18.79 21.78
C LEU A 84 -8.71 17.28 21.82
N LEU A 85 -7.70 16.44 22.04
CA LEU A 85 -7.90 15.00 22.22
C LEU A 85 -8.73 14.69 23.46
N LEU A 86 -8.48 15.36 24.59
CA LEU A 86 -9.25 15.16 25.82
C LEU A 86 -10.70 15.64 25.69
N GLU A 87 -10.94 16.68 24.90
CA GLU A 87 -12.29 17.18 24.60
C GLU A 87 -13.09 16.17 23.74
N HIS A 88 -12.48 15.67 22.66
CA HIS A 88 -13.16 14.81 21.68
C HIS A 88 -13.16 13.32 22.07
N PHE A 89 -12.22 12.90 22.90
CA PHE A 89 -12.05 11.54 23.40
C PHE A 89 -11.88 11.54 24.93
N PRO A 90 -12.90 11.92 25.71
CA PRO A 90 -12.73 12.12 27.15
C PRO A 90 -12.39 10.82 27.89
N LYS A 91 -11.56 10.93 28.94
CA LYS A 91 -11.27 9.80 29.84
C LYS A 91 -12.57 9.27 30.46
N SER A 92 -12.77 7.95 30.35
CA SER A 92 -13.95 7.29 30.92
C SER A 92 -13.90 7.25 32.45
N PRO A 93 -14.97 7.65 33.17
CA PRO A 93 -14.98 7.83 34.64
C PRO A 93 -14.87 6.53 35.46
N GLY A 94 -14.82 5.36 34.82
CA GLY A 94 -14.67 4.05 35.46
C GLY A 94 -13.38 3.31 35.09
N ILE A 95 -12.41 4.00 34.48
CA ILE A 95 -11.14 3.40 34.04
C ILE A 95 -9.99 4.16 34.69
N ASP A 96 -9.10 3.42 35.35
CA ASP A 96 -7.89 3.96 35.92
C ASP A 96 -6.82 4.08 34.84
N TYR A 97 -6.72 5.28 34.26
CA TYR A 97 -5.70 5.60 33.26
C TYR A 97 -4.33 5.75 33.92
N HIS A 98 -3.33 5.07 33.37
CA HIS A 98 -1.96 5.20 33.83
C HIS A 98 -1.41 6.60 33.48
N SER A 99 -1.04 7.36 34.51
CA SER A 99 -0.65 8.77 34.40
C SER A 99 0.81 9.03 34.81
N SER A 100 1.65 7.99 34.85
CA SER A 100 3.07 8.10 35.19
C SER A 100 3.93 7.68 33.99
N SER A 101 5.13 8.25 33.87
CA SER A 101 6.16 7.72 32.96
C SER A 101 6.83 6.46 33.50
N GLU A 102 6.61 6.10 34.77
CA GLU A 102 7.10 4.88 35.39
C GLU A 102 6.15 3.72 35.14
N LEU A 103 6.58 2.76 34.31
CA LEU A 103 5.78 1.60 33.97
C LEU A 103 5.72 0.60 35.15
N PRO A 104 4.59 -0.09 35.36
CA PRO A 104 4.45 -1.14 36.37
C PRO A 104 5.58 -2.16 36.35
N SER A 105 5.93 -2.69 37.52
CA SER A 105 6.99 -3.71 37.67
C SER A 105 6.60 -5.03 37.01
N ASN A 106 5.32 -5.40 37.04
CA ASN A 106 4.82 -6.61 36.42
C ASN A 106 4.59 -6.42 34.92
N MET A 107 5.13 -7.34 34.10
CA MET A 107 5.04 -7.29 32.65
C MET A 107 3.73 -7.86 32.09
N THR A 108 2.94 -8.56 32.91
CA THR A 108 1.63 -9.10 32.50
C THR A 108 0.50 -8.09 32.67
N ASP A 109 0.72 -7.06 33.48
CA ASP A 109 -0.32 -6.11 33.85
C ASP A 109 -0.72 -5.25 32.65
N LEU A 110 -2.02 -5.27 32.36
CA LEU A 110 -2.63 -4.44 31.35
C LEU A 110 -2.88 -3.06 31.96
N MET A 111 -2.38 -2.01 31.31
CA MET A 111 -2.65 -0.63 31.70
C MET A 111 -3.50 0.07 30.64
N ALA A 112 -4.41 0.93 31.09
CA ALA A 112 -5.17 1.80 30.21
C ALA A 112 -4.40 3.11 30.00
N LEU A 113 -4.21 3.48 28.74
CA LEU A 113 -3.65 4.77 28.32
C LEU A 113 -4.70 5.56 27.57
N HIS A 114 -4.59 6.88 27.65
CA HIS A 114 -5.36 7.78 26.82
C HIS A 114 -4.60 8.09 25.51
N LEU A 115 -5.28 8.52 24.46
CA LEU A 115 -4.62 8.88 23.19
C LEU A 115 -3.52 9.93 23.39
N SER A 116 -3.72 10.89 24.29
CA SER A 116 -2.73 11.93 24.60
C SER A 116 -1.41 11.41 25.20
N ASP A 117 -1.39 10.15 25.63
CA ASP A 117 -0.19 9.51 26.20
C ASP A 117 0.66 8.85 25.10
N LEU A 118 0.12 8.71 23.89
CA LEU A 118 0.78 8.03 22.77
C LEU A 118 1.88 8.90 22.12
N GLY A 119 3.14 8.47 22.20
CA GLY A 119 4.25 9.14 21.56
C GLY A 119 4.19 9.08 20.02
N PHE A 120 4.54 10.18 19.35
CA PHE A 120 4.71 10.20 17.89
C PHE A 120 6.06 10.80 17.44
N PHE A 121 6.98 11.00 18.39
CA PHE A 121 8.30 11.56 18.13
C PHE A 121 9.32 10.50 17.74
N ALA A 122 10.42 10.92 17.11
CA ALA A 122 11.54 10.03 16.81
C ALA A 122 12.09 9.34 18.07
N ARG A 123 12.04 10.01 19.24
CA ARG A 123 12.46 9.42 20.52
C ARG A 123 11.58 8.26 21.00
N SER A 124 10.32 8.22 20.58
CA SER A 124 9.32 7.25 21.01
C SER A 124 9.48 5.87 20.35
N SER A 125 10.34 5.73 19.35
CA SER A 125 10.57 4.44 18.67
C SER A 125 12.03 4.18 18.34
N THR A 126 12.38 2.90 18.23
CA THR A 126 13.66 2.42 17.68
C THR A 126 13.55 2.04 16.20
N LYS A 127 12.48 2.48 15.54
CA LYS A 127 12.26 2.38 14.10
C LYS A 127 12.14 3.79 13.50
N PRO A 128 12.42 3.94 12.20
CA PRO A 128 12.06 5.16 11.48
C PRO A 128 10.55 5.41 11.56
N ALA A 129 10.13 6.60 11.11
CA ALA A 129 8.72 6.95 11.02
C ALA A 129 7.90 5.82 10.36
N PRO A 130 6.65 5.57 10.82
CA PRO A 130 5.83 4.48 10.28
C PRO A 130 5.74 4.55 8.76
N PHE A 131 6.02 3.43 8.08
CA PHE A 131 5.99 3.38 6.63
C PHE A 131 4.57 3.59 6.10
N LEU A 132 4.45 4.36 5.00
CA LEU A 132 3.18 4.77 4.41
C LEU A 132 2.27 3.58 4.12
N HIS A 133 2.78 2.56 3.42
CA HIS A 133 1.99 1.38 3.07
C HIS A 133 1.46 0.66 4.33
N THR A 134 2.27 0.58 5.40
CA THR A 134 1.85 -0.01 6.68
C THR A 134 0.74 0.83 7.31
N SER A 135 0.87 2.15 7.30
CA SER A 135 -0.14 3.05 7.84
C SER A 135 -1.45 3.03 7.05
N ILE A 136 -1.41 2.88 5.73
CA ILE A 136 -2.60 2.70 4.89
C ILE A 136 -3.33 1.40 5.24
N SER A 137 -2.61 0.29 5.40
CA SER A 137 -3.21 -0.98 5.84
C SER A 137 -3.79 -0.88 7.25
N LEU A 138 -3.13 -0.16 8.15
CA LEU A 138 -3.64 0.08 9.51
C LEU A 138 -4.88 0.97 9.51
N LEU A 139 -4.97 1.96 8.62
CA LEU A 139 -6.17 2.78 8.48
C LEU A 139 -7.38 1.95 8.02
N ASP A 140 -7.19 1.09 7.01
CA ASP A 140 -8.28 0.18 6.57
C ASP A 140 -8.73 -0.73 7.71
N GLU A 141 -7.78 -1.30 8.45
CA GLU A 141 -8.04 -2.12 9.62
C GLU A 141 -8.80 -1.35 10.71
N TYR A 142 -8.43 -0.10 11.00
CA TYR A 142 -9.12 0.69 12.03
C TYR A 142 -10.52 1.10 11.61
N LEU A 143 -10.71 1.48 10.35
CA LEU A 143 -12.03 1.86 9.84
C LEU A 143 -12.98 0.65 9.71
N THR A 144 -12.44 -0.56 9.63
CA THR A 144 -13.21 -1.81 9.50
C THR A 144 -13.43 -2.49 10.86
N ASN A 145 -12.36 -2.68 11.63
CA ASN A 145 -12.32 -3.49 12.85
C ASN A 145 -12.01 -2.68 14.12
N SER A 146 -11.91 -1.35 14.04
CA SER A 146 -11.55 -0.47 15.16
C SER A 146 -10.11 -0.65 15.67
N PHE A 147 -9.69 0.14 16.66
CA PHE A 147 -8.34 0.06 17.21
C PHE A 147 -8.22 -1.01 18.31
N LEU A 148 -8.05 -2.26 17.91
CA LEU A 148 -8.06 -3.43 18.80
C LEU A 148 -6.79 -3.53 19.68
N THR A 149 -6.77 -2.89 20.84
CA THR A 149 -5.61 -2.88 21.76
C THR A 149 -5.74 -3.85 22.93
N GLU A 150 -6.95 -4.26 23.31
CA GLU A 150 -7.16 -5.17 24.44
C GLU A 150 -6.58 -6.56 24.17
N GLN A 151 -6.76 -7.08 22.95
CA GLN A 151 -6.30 -8.41 22.52
C GLN A 151 -4.84 -8.41 22.02
N ASP A 152 -4.37 -7.31 21.41
CA ASP A 152 -2.95 -7.07 21.06
C ASP A 152 -2.50 -5.74 21.68
N PRO A 153 -2.09 -5.75 22.97
CA PRO A 153 -1.67 -4.53 23.67
C PRO A 153 -0.44 -3.89 23.04
N VAL A 154 -0.37 -2.57 23.14
CA VAL A 154 0.83 -1.81 22.80
C VAL A 154 1.93 -2.12 23.84
N LEU A 155 3.14 -2.43 23.39
CA LEU A 155 4.24 -2.76 24.31
C LEU A 155 5.15 -1.55 24.48
N LEU A 156 5.26 -1.09 25.72
CA LEU A 156 6.03 0.09 26.09
C LEU A 156 7.41 -0.27 26.65
N ALA A 157 8.38 0.61 26.40
CA ALA A 157 9.70 0.59 26.99
C ALA A 157 9.79 1.68 28.07
N GLN A 158 10.56 1.43 29.11
CA GLN A 158 10.82 2.44 30.13
C GLN A 158 11.73 3.53 29.55
N GLY A 159 11.27 4.78 29.60
CA GLY A 159 12.08 5.94 29.23
C GLY A 159 13.04 6.38 30.34
N PRO A 160 14.02 7.25 30.03
CA PRO A 160 14.86 7.88 31.05
C PRO A 160 13.98 8.69 32.00
N SER A 161 13.85 8.23 33.25
CA SER A 161 12.97 8.81 34.27
C SER A 161 13.45 10.22 34.62
N THR A 162 12.65 11.24 34.31
CA THR A 162 13.08 12.64 34.51
C THR A 162 12.02 13.59 35.06
N SER A 163 10.74 13.19 35.19
CA SER A 163 9.72 14.06 35.80
C SER A 163 8.58 13.27 36.45
N PRO A 164 8.05 13.71 37.62
CA PRO A 164 6.86 13.14 38.24
C PRO A 164 5.57 13.44 37.46
N THR A 165 5.56 14.45 36.58
CA THR A 165 4.49 14.70 35.61
C THR A 165 4.94 14.24 34.23
N PRO A 166 4.24 13.30 33.57
CA PRO A 166 4.62 12.87 32.24
C PRO A 166 4.40 13.99 31.23
N ASP A 167 5.40 14.21 30.39
CA ASP A 167 5.27 15.04 29.19
C ASP A 167 4.06 14.57 28.34
N PRO A 168 3.40 15.47 27.58
CA PRO A 168 2.47 15.04 26.54
C PRO A 168 3.13 14.02 25.62
N PHE A 169 2.37 12.98 25.21
CA PHE A 169 2.85 11.98 24.26
C PHE A 169 4.16 11.29 24.71
N TRP A 170 4.25 10.94 25.99
CA TRP A 170 5.45 10.40 26.64
C TRP A 170 5.81 8.96 26.26
N SER A 171 4.85 8.16 25.79
CA SER A 171 5.09 6.73 25.63
C SER A 171 6.20 6.39 24.62
N ILE A 172 7.02 5.42 24.98
CA ILE A 172 8.11 4.87 24.16
C ILE A 172 7.79 3.41 23.88
N TYR A 173 7.94 2.98 22.63
CA TYR A 173 7.46 1.69 22.18
C TYR A 173 8.57 0.66 22.02
N VAL A 174 8.36 -0.51 22.62
CA VAL A 174 8.96 -1.76 22.14
C VAL A 174 8.17 -2.26 20.92
N LYS A 175 6.84 -2.20 20.95
CA LYS A 175 5.96 -2.64 19.85
C LYS A 175 4.71 -1.76 19.84
N GLY A 176 4.29 -1.30 18.66
CA GLY A 176 3.02 -0.57 18.50
C GLY A 176 3.15 0.88 18.04
N ALA A 177 4.36 1.42 17.87
CA ALA A 177 4.56 2.80 17.38
C ALA A 177 3.75 3.14 16.11
N ALA A 178 3.82 2.30 15.07
CA ALA A 178 3.04 2.51 13.84
C ALA A 178 1.53 2.51 14.08
N ARG A 179 1.07 1.65 14.99
CA ARG A 179 -0.34 1.55 15.37
C ARG A 179 -0.81 2.80 16.09
N SER A 180 -0.04 3.25 17.07
CA SER A 180 -0.31 4.44 17.87
C SER A 180 -0.29 5.72 17.02
N CYS A 181 0.75 5.93 16.20
CA CYS A 181 0.83 7.10 15.33
C CYS A 181 -0.31 7.15 14.31
N THR A 182 -0.73 6.00 13.76
CA THR A 182 -1.85 5.94 12.81
C THR A 182 -3.18 6.25 13.51
N ALA A 183 -3.37 5.80 14.76
CA ALA A 183 -4.55 6.10 15.56
C ALA A 183 -4.63 7.59 15.92
N LEU A 184 -3.49 8.20 16.31
CA LEU A 184 -3.39 9.64 16.56
C LEU A 184 -3.68 10.47 15.31
N PHE A 185 -3.15 10.06 14.16
CA PHE A 185 -3.44 10.70 12.88
C PHE A 185 -4.93 10.64 12.55
N LEU A 186 -5.56 9.47 12.70
CA LEU A 186 -7.00 9.31 12.50
C LEU A 186 -7.81 10.22 13.43
N ALA A 187 -7.46 10.28 14.72
CA ALA A 187 -8.10 11.17 15.68
C ALA A 187 -7.93 12.66 15.30
N ALA A 188 -6.72 13.08 14.93
CA ALA A 188 -6.43 14.44 14.49
C ALA A 188 -7.25 14.83 13.26
N GLN A 189 -7.41 13.92 12.30
CA GLN A 189 -8.20 14.18 11.09
C GLN A 189 -9.70 14.22 11.38
N CYS A 190 -10.19 13.39 12.31
CA CYS A 190 -11.59 13.47 12.73
C CYS A 190 -11.88 14.82 13.40
N ILE A 191 -10.98 15.32 14.26
CA ILE A 191 -11.10 16.64 14.89
C ILE A 191 -11.06 17.74 13.82
N LYS A 192 -10.03 17.75 12.96
CA LYS A 192 -9.85 18.76 11.89
C LYS A 192 -11.08 18.86 10.98
N ARG A 193 -11.74 17.74 10.67
CA ARG A 193 -12.87 17.67 9.74
C ARG A 193 -14.24 17.72 10.43
N GLY A 194 -14.27 17.78 11.77
CA GLY A 194 -15.52 17.77 12.55
C GLY A 194 -16.29 16.44 12.46
N TRP A 195 -15.61 15.33 12.17
CA TRP A 195 -16.25 14.01 12.11
C TRP A 195 -16.56 13.48 13.50
N LYS A 196 -17.85 13.44 13.83
CA LYS A 196 -18.35 12.91 15.10
C LYS A 196 -18.38 11.38 15.07
N LEU A 197 -17.25 10.75 15.40
CA LEU A 197 -17.11 9.28 15.43
C LEU A 197 -18.13 8.60 16.34
N ALA A 198 -18.56 9.23 17.44
CA ALA A 198 -19.63 8.71 18.30
C ALA A 198 -20.95 8.44 17.56
N VAL A 199 -21.20 9.16 16.46
CA VAL A 199 -22.39 8.97 15.59
C VAL A 199 -22.02 8.12 14.37
N LEU A 200 -20.90 8.44 13.72
CA LEU A 200 -20.52 7.84 12.44
C LEU A 200 -20.00 6.41 12.58
N ARG A 201 -19.19 6.13 13.62
CA ARG A 201 -18.61 4.82 13.93
C ARG A 201 -18.39 4.66 15.46
N PRO A 202 -19.44 4.30 16.22
CA PRO A 202 -19.36 4.20 17.69
C PRO A 202 -18.29 3.23 18.21
N ASN A 203 -18.10 2.08 17.55
CA ASN A 203 -17.10 1.09 17.96
C ASN A 203 -15.67 1.63 17.83
N LEU A 204 -15.41 2.41 16.78
CA LEU A 204 -14.12 3.06 16.58
C LEU A 204 -13.88 4.13 17.65
N GLN A 205 -14.89 4.96 17.95
CA GLN A 205 -14.83 5.92 19.07
C GLN A 205 -14.46 5.20 20.36
N GLN A 206 -15.17 4.12 20.72
CA GLN A 206 -14.94 3.38 21.95
C GLN A 206 -13.52 2.81 22.03
N SER A 207 -13.00 2.28 20.92
CA SER A 207 -11.63 1.74 20.85
C SER A 207 -10.54 2.82 20.99
N LEU A 208 -10.87 4.07 20.69
CA LEU A 208 -9.97 5.21 20.79
C LEU A 208 -10.00 5.86 22.19
N LEU A 209 -11.07 5.67 22.96
CA LEU A 209 -11.15 6.17 24.34
C LEU A 209 -10.16 5.46 25.29
N VAL A 210 -9.87 4.17 25.03
CA VAL A 210 -9.06 3.33 25.92
C VAL A 210 -8.03 2.56 25.10
N VAL A 211 -6.76 2.90 25.29
CA VAL A 211 -5.64 2.22 24.65
C VAL A 211 -4.97 1.30 25.64
N HIS A 212 -5.11 -0.01 25.44
CA HIS A 212 -4.49 -0.98 26.32
C HIS A 212 -3.01 -1.19 25.98
N ALA A 213 -2.17 -1.10 27.00
CA ALA A 213 -0.73 -1.27 26.89
C ALA A 213 -0.18 -2.23 27.96
N ARG A 214 1.03 -2.75 27.71
CA ARG A 214 1.80 -3.55 28.65
C ARG A 214 3.26 -3.11 28.62
N ARG A 215 3.97 -3.38 29.72
CA ARG A 215 5.42 -3.25 29.74
C ARG A 215 6.06 -4.37 28.90
N GLY A 216 6.92 -4.01 27.96
CA GLY A 216 7.70 -4.97 27.19
C GLY A 216 8.83 -5.60 28.00
N PHE A 217 9.17 -6.85 27.67
CA PHE A 217 10.33 -7.56 28.23
C PHE A 217 11.58 -7.14 27.47
N MET A 218 12.54 -6.44 28.10
CA MET A 218 13.98 -6.28 27.77
C MET A 218 14.54 -4.94 28.35
N PRO A 219 15.87 -4.83 28.58
CA PRO A 219 16.51 -3.80 29.42
C PRO A 219 16.34 -2.35 28.96
N THR A 220 16.73 -1.40 29.83
CA THR A 220 16.60 0.06 29.65
C THR A 220 17.44 0.61 28.50
N ASP A 221 18.36 -0.16 27.94
CA ASP A 221 19.19 0.27 26.82
C ASP A 221 18.45 0.14 25.48
N ARG A 222 18.64 1.15 24.64
CA ARG A 222 17.93 1.28 23.36
C ARG A 222 18.27 0.18 22.35
N GLU A 223 19.46 -0.39 22.43
CA GLU A 223 19.89 -1.50 21.56
C GLU A 223 19.02 -2.72 21.82
N ALA A 224 18.87 -3.14 23.08
CA ALA A 224 18.00 -4.24 23.45
C ALA A 224 16.53 -4.01 23.04
N VAL A 225 16.00 -2.79 23.25
CA VAL A 225 14.66 -2.41 22.78
C VAL A 225 14.53 -2.55 21.27
N ALA A 226 15.56 -2.16 20.51
CA ALA A 226 15.57 -2.27 19.05
C ALA A 226 15.59 -3.72 18.56
N LEU A 227 16.33 -4.61 19.25
CA LEU A 227 16.41 -6.03 18.92
C LEU A 227 15.13 -6.78 19.29
N GLU A 228 14.54 -6.53 20.46
CA GLU A 228 13.27 -7.17 20.83
C GLU A 228 12.13 -6.69 19.93
N ASN A 229 12.13 -5.41 19.56
CA ASN A 229 11.22 -4.88 18.54
C ASN A 229 11.33 -5.65 17.21
N ALA A 230 12.56 -5.97 16.77
CA ALA A 230 12.77 -6.76 15.56
C ALA A 230 12.26 -8.20 15.73
N ARG A 231 12.51 -8.83 16.88
CA ARG A 231 12.03 -10.17 17.22
C ARG A 231 10.51 -10.27 17.23
N LEU A 232 9.83 -9.28 17.81
CA LEU A 232 8.37 -9.25 17.91
C LEU A 232 7.68 -8.81 16.61
N SER A 233 8.40 -8.13 15.71
CA SER A 233 7.85 -7.68 14.44
C SER A 233 7.67 -8.81 13.42
N SER A 234 8.32 -9.96 13.58
CA SER A 234 8.27 -11.07 12.63
C SER A 234 6.99 -11.92 12.68
N ARG A 235 6.03 -11.59 13.57
CA ARG A 235 4.87 -12.44 13.91
C ARG A 235 3.50 -11.78 13.64
N GLY A 236 3.26 -11.15 12.49
CA GLY A 236 1.92 -10.61 12.17
C GLY A 236 1.59 -10.50 10.68
N ALA A 237 0.32 -10.56 10.30
CA ALA A 237 -0.12 -10.51 8.90
C ALA A 237 0.18 -9.16 8.21
N ILE A 238 -0.04 -8.05 8.91
CA ILE A 238 0.33 -6.69 8.46
C ILE A 238 1.85 -6.44 8.62
N ARG A 239 2.53 -7.24 9.45
CA ARG A 239 3.91 -6.97 9.91
C ARG A 239 4.85 -8.06 9.42
N LYS A 240 5.59 -7.76 8.37
CA LYS A 240 6.61 -8.66 7.83
C LYS A 240 7.92 -8.56 8.62
N SER A 241 8.75 -9.60 8.49
CA SER A 241 10.12 -9.58 8.99
C SER A 241 10.87 -8.36 8.44
N HIS A 242 11.79 -7.81 9.21
CA HIS A 242 12.55 -6.62 8.78
C HIS A 242 13.46 -7.01 7.61
N CYS A 243 13.22 -6.41 6.44
CA CYS A 243 14.12 -6.51 5.30
C CYS A 243 15.39 -5.69 5.52
N VAL A 244 16.39 -5.83 4.62
CA VAL A 244 17.66 -5.10 4.68
C VAL A 244 17.45 -3.57 4.78
N LEU A 245 16.52 -3.02 4.02
CA LEU A 245 16.23 -1.58 4.04
C LEU A 245 15.49 -1.13 5.31
N THR A 246 14.70 -2.00 5.94
CA THR A 246 14.13 -1.70 7.27
C THR A 246 15.23 -1.67 8.33
N TRP A 247 16.20 -2.58 8.23
CA TRP A 247 17.39 -2.59 9.08
C TRP A 247 18.30 -1.39 8.85
N LEU A 248 18.39 -0.86 7.63
CA LEU A 248 19.10 0.38 7.34
C LEU A 248 18.56 1.52 8.22
N GLY A 249 17.24 1.75 8.21
CA GLY A 249 16.63 2.81 9.03
C GLY A 249 16.83 2.60 10.54
N LYS A 250 16.71 1.36 11.01
CA LYS A 250 16.95 1.01 12.43
C LYS A 250 18.40 1.27 12.84
N LEU A 251 19.37 0.80 12.06
CA LEU A 251 20.80 0.97 12.38
C LEU A 251 21.26 2.42 12.21
N SER A 252 20.70 3.18 11.27
CA SER A 252 20.96 4.62 11.16
C SER A 252 20.58 5.35 12.44
N LEU A 253 19.40 5.07 13.02
CA LEU A 253 18.96 5.66 14.29
C LEU A 253 19.83 5.26 15.49
N LEU A 254 20.27 4.00 15.54
CA LEU A 254 21.16 3.53 16.61
C LEU A 254 22.56 4.14 16.48
N ARG A 255 23.06 4.33 15.25
CA ARG A 255 24.35 4.96 14.98
C ARG A 255 24.37 6.45 15.36
N GLU A 256 23.28 7.17 15.11
CA GLU A 256 23.12 8.56 15.57
C GLU A 256 23.21 8.69 17.11
N GLN A 257 23.09 7.58 17.84
CA GLN A 257 23.18 7.50 19.30
C GLN A 257 24.50 6.88 19.79
N GLY A 258 25.48 6.71 18.89
CA GLY A 258 26.81 6.21 19.22
C GLY A 258 26.96 4.69 19.25
N LEU A 259 25.95 3.92 18.81
CA LEU A 259 26.04 2.45 18.77
C LEU A 259 26.68 1.96 17.47
N SER A 260 27.50 0.90 17.58
CA SER A 260 28.16 0.28 16.42
C SER A 260 27.24 -0.70 15.69
N ALA A 261 26.94 -0.40 14.42
CA ALA A 261 26.14 -1.27 13.57
C ALA A 261 26.68 -2.71 13.47
N GLU A 262 28.01 -2.88 13.44
CA GLU A 262 28.61 -4.21 13.35
C GLU A 262 28.39 -5.05 14.61
N ASN A 263 28.50 -4.41 15.78
CA ASN A 263 28.27 -5.06 17.07
C ASN A 263 26.78 -5.38 17.24
N THR A 264 25.89 -4.46 16.91
CA THR A 264 24.43 -4.70 16.95
C THR A 264 24.02 -5.87 16.07
N LEU A 265 24.56 -5.94 14.84
CA LEU A 265 24.30 -7.07 13.95
C LEU A 265 24.85 -8.39 14.50
N LYS A 266 26.00 -8.37 15.19
CA LYS A 266 26.56 -9.56 15.84
C LYS A 266 25.64 -10.07 16.95
N VAL A 267 25.14 -9.19 17.82
CA VAL A 267 24.20 -9.52 18.90
C VAL A 267 22.87 -10.03 18.35
N TRP A 268 22.34 -9.39 17.30
CA TRP A 268 21.12 -9.86 16.61
C TRP A 268 21.30 -11.27 16.05
N ASN A 269 22.36 -11.50 15.28
CA ASN A 269 22.58 -12.79 14.62
C ASN A 269 22.77 -13.95 15.61
N GLN A 270 23.24 -13.67 16.83
CA GLN A 270 23.39 -14.67 17.90
C GLN A 270 22.06 -15.05 18.57
N SER A 271 21.04 -14.18 18.50
CA SER A 271 19.79 -14.32 19.24
C SER A 271 18.55 -14.57 18.35
N CYS A 272 18.66 -14.34 17.04
CA CYS A 272 17.58 -14.51 16.07
C CYS A 272 17.50 -15.91 15.45
N THR A 273 16.44 -16.20 14.69
CA THR A 273 16.33 -17.42 13.89
C THR A 273 17.22 -17.36 12.65
N LYS A 274 17.60 -18.52 12.09
CA LYS A 274 18.44 -18.58 10.88
C LYS A 274 17.87 -17.78 9.70
N GLU A 275 16.56 -17.77 9.54
CA GLU A 275 15.86 -17.04 8.46
C GLU A 275 15.91 -15.52 8.66
N SER A 276 15.92 -15.07 9.92
CA SER A 276 15.98 -13.64 10.28
C SER A 276 17.41 -13.10 10.42
N ALA A 277 18.41 -13.98 10.33
CA ALA A 277 19.81 -13.61 10.46
C ALA A 277 20.28 -12.77 9.26
N LEU A 278 21.03 -11.72 9.55
CA LEU A 278 21.67 -10.84 8.59
C LEU A 278 23.13 -11.25 8.41
N THR A 279 23.35 -12.27 7.61
CA THR A 279 24.67 -12.82 7.29
C THR A 279 24.92 -12.77 5.77
N GLY A 280 26.14 -13.09 5.34
CA GLY A 280 26.50 -13.16 3.91
C GLY A 280 26.22 -11.86 3.14
N SER A 281 25.57 -11.98 1.99
CA SER A 281 25.26 -10.85 1.09
C SER A 281 24.38 -9.79 1.76
N ARG A 282 23.40 -10.17 2.59
CA ARG A 282 22.53 -9.23 3.32
C ARG A 282 23.33 -8.35 4.29
N ARG A 283 24.30 -8.93 5.00
CA ARG A 283 25.19 -8.17 5.89
C ARG A 283 26.03 -7.17 5.09
N VAL A 284 26.63 -7.65 3.99
CA VAL A 284 27.49 -6.81 3.14
C VAL A 284 26.68 -5.66 2.54
N ALA A 285 25.49 -5.93 2.02
CA ALA A 285 24.58 -4.93 1.49
C ALA A 285 24.24 -3.86 2.52
N LEU A 286 23.86 -4.27 3.73
CA LEU A 286 23.49 -3.36 4.82
C LEU A 286 24.64 -2.44 5.25
N LEU A 287 25.85 -2.98 5.39
CA LEU A 287 27.02 -2.17 5.76
C LEU A 287 27.41 -1.19 4.65
N GLN A 288 27.28 -1.57 3.37
CA GLN A 288 27.49 -0.66 2.25
C GLN A 288 26.45 0.46 2.23
N LEU A 289 25.16 0.12 2.43
CA LEU A 289 24.07 1.09 2.52
C LEU A 289 24.25 2.09 3.67
N LEU A 290 24.74 1.63 4.83
CA LEU A 290 25.06 2.52 5.95
C LEU A 290 26.20 3.49 5.64
N GLY A 291 27.10 3.14 4.72
CA GLY A 291 28.18 4.01 4.25
C GLY A 291 27.77 5.03 3.19
N MET A 292 26.53 4.99 2.69
CA MET A 292 26.04 5.94 1.68
C MET A 292 25.75 7.33 2.28
N PRO A 293 25.73 8.39 1.46
CA PRO A 293 25.25 9.70 1.87
C PRO A 293 23.84 9.64 2.48
N LYS A 294 23.57 10.46 3.50
CA LYS A 294 22.29 10.44 4.22
C LYS A 294 21.08 10.63 3.28
N ALA A 295 21.18 11.53 2.32
CA ALA A 295 20.13 11.77 1.32
C ALA A 295 19.80 10.52 0.47
N ALA A 296 20.80 9.72 0.12
CA ALA A 296 20.61 8.48 -0.63
C ALA A 296 19.91 7.40 0.23
N ALA A 297 20.31 7.28 1.49
CA ALA A 297 19.65 6.38 2.44
C ALA A 297 18.20 6.79 2.72
N ASP A 298 17.94 8.09 2.86
CA ASP A 298 16.60 8.64 3.08
C ASP A 298 15.68 8.37 1.88
N LEU A 299 16.16 8.54 0.63
CA LEU A 299 15.38 8.20 -0.56
C LEU A 299 15.05 6.70 -0.66
N LEU A 300 15.97 5.83 -0.23
CA LEU A 300 15.71 4.38 -0.17
C LEU A 300 14.66 4.03 0.89
N LEU A 301 14.70 4.68 2.05
CA LEU A 301 13.70 4.51 3.10
C LEU A 301 12.33 5.04 2.66
N GLU A 302 12.30 6.16 1.96
CA GLU A 302 11.08 6.71 1.34
C GLU A 302 10.50 5.73 0.29
N HIS A 303 11.35 5.18 -0.57
CA HIS A 303 10.93 4.19 -1.57
C HIS A 303 10.28 2.97 -0.90
N VAL A 304 10.90 2.41 0.15
CA VAL A 304 10.32 1.28 0.89
C VAL A 304 9.06 1.69 1.65
N SER A 305 9.01 2.93 2.16
CA SER A 305 7.83 3.47 2.81
C SER A 305 6.61 3.42 1.87
N LEU A 306 6.80 3.89 0.63
CA LEU A 306 5.78 3.94 -0.42
C LEU A 306 5.36 2.55 -0.92
N PHE A 307 6.33 1.66 -1.19
CA PHE A 307 6.06 0.42 -1.95
C PHE A 307 6.08 -0.87 -1.12
N GLY A 308 6.58 -0.84 0.12
CA GLY A 308 6.72 -2.03 0.96
C GLY A 308 7.49 -3.14 0.26
N ASP A 309 6.91 -4.35 0.19
CA ASP A 309 7.54 -5.51 -0.46
C ASP A 309 7.57 -5.43 -1.99
N ARG A 310 6.74 -4.56 -2.57
CA ARG A 310 6.72 -4.29 -4.02
C ARG A 310 7.79 -3.26 -4.40
N THR A 311 8.85 -3.08 -3.61
CA THR A 311 10.02 -2.22 -3.91
C THR A 311 10.71 -2.63 -5.21
N ALA A 312 11.38 -1.68 -5.87
CA ALA A 312 12.24 -1.93 -7.03
C ALA A 312 13.54 -2.65 -6.67
N PHE A 313 13.97 -2.61 -5.40
CA PHE A 313 15.28 -3.09 -4.99
C PHE A 313 15.23 -4.52 -4.42
N MET A 314 16.14 -5.38 -4.86
CA MET A 314 16.41 -6.66 -4.21
C MET A 314 17.23 -6.46 -2.94
N GLU A 315 16.99 -7.28 -1.91
CA GLU A 315 17.60 -7.11 -0.58
C GLU A 315 19.14 -7.19 -0.59
N ASP A 316 19.70 -7.92 -1.55
CA ASP A 316 21.13 -8.19 -1.68
C ASP A 316 21.79 -7.52 -2.88
N ALA A 317 21.04 -6.74 -3.69
CA ALA A 317 21.59 -6.02 -4.83
C ALA A 317 22.75 -5.11 -4.42
N PHE A 318 22.59 -4.42 -3.28
CA PHE A 318 23.61 -3.55 -2.69
C PHE A 318 24.79 -4.28 -2.06
N ALA A 319 24.85 -5.61 -2.11
CA ALA A 319 26.08 -6.32 -1.79
C ALA A 319 27.14 -6.14 -2.90
N SER A 320 26.70 -5.80 -4.12
CA SER A 320 27.58 -5.54 -5.25
C SER A 320 28.35 -4.24 -5.04
N LYS A 321 29.67 -4.35 -4.90
CA LYS A 321 30.57 -3.18 -4.83
C LYS A 321 30.48 -2.29 -6.06
N ARG A 322 29.91 -2.77 -7.17
CA ARG A 322 29.72 -2.01 -8.41
C ARG A 322 28.67 -0.89 -8.31
N LEU A 323 27.77 -0.98 -7.33
CA LEU A 323 26.75 0.05 -7.07
C LEU A 323 27.23 1.13 -6.08
N GLY A 324 28.42 0.95 -5.48
CA GLY A 324 28.96 1.83 -4.46
C GLY A 324 29.82 2.96 -5.04
N VAL A 325 29.89 4.08 -4.31
CA VAL A 325 30.78 5.20 -4.63
C VAL A 325 32.24 4.72 -4.70
N GLY A 326 32.97 5.19 -5.71
CA GLY A 326 34.34 4.78 -6.01
C GLY A 326 34.46 3.50 -6.84
N ALA A 327 33.36 2.84 -7.18
CA ALA A 327 33.38 1.71 -8.09
C ALA A 327 33.79 2.14 -9.50
N MET A 328 34.67 1.36 -10.14
CA MET A 328 35.09 1.58 -11.52
C MET A 328 34.95 0.27 -12.32
N PRO A 329 34.29 0.28 -13.49
CA PRO A 329 34.31 -0.87 -14.38
C PRO A 329 35.73 -1.12 -14.91
N ARG A 330 36.10 -2.40 -15.10
CA ARG A 330 37.44 -2.81 -15.59
C ARG A 330 37.46 -3.19 -17.07
N SER A 331 36.44 -2.80 -17.84
CA SER A 331 36.20 -3.32 -19.20
C SER A 331 36.37 -2.30 -20.32
N GLY A 332 36.87 -1.09 -20.04
CA GLY A 332 37.02 -0.02 -21.04
C GLY A 332 38.39 0.65 -21.04
N SER A 333 38.54 1.64 -21.92
CA SER A 333 39.70 2.54 -21.95
C SER A 333 39.83 3.33 -20.64
N LYS A 334 41.00 3.91 -20.36
CA LYS A 334 41.22 4.72 -19.15
C LYS A 334 40.21 5.88 -19.07
N ALA A 335 39.90 6.51 -20.19
CA ALA A 335 38.90 7.59 -20.27
C ALA A 335 37.49 7.10 -19.89
N TRP A 336 37.05 5.97 -20.44
CA TRP A 336 35.75 5.36 -20.10
C TRP A 336 35.68 4.90 -18.65
N ASN A 337 36.77 4.35 -18.10
CA ASN A 337 36.79 3.92 -16.70
C ASN A 337 36.69 5.13 -15.75
N MET A 338 37.27 6.29 -16.12
CA MET A 338 37.12 7.54 -15.37
C MET A 338 35.69 8.10 -15.46
N ARG A 339 35.10 8.13 -16.67
CA ARG A 339 33.71 8.58 -16.88
C ARG A 339 32.67 7.72 -16.17
N LEU A 340 32.97 6.45 -15.94
CA LEU A 340 32.06 5.50 -15.27
C LEU A 340 32.45 5.24 -13.80
N GLN A 341 33.35 6.05 -13.23
CA GLN A 341 33.64 5.97 -11.81
C GLN A 341 32.45 6.50 -11.01
N VAL A 342 31.81 5.66 -10.22
CA VAL A 342 30.61 6.03 -9.46
C VAL A 342 30.94 7.13 -8.45
N THR A 343 30.31 8.29 -8.60
CA THR A 343 30.37 9.43 -7.66
C THR A 343 29.12 9.47 -6.78
N GLU A 344 29.12 10.31 -5.74
CA GLU A 344 27.92 10.52 -4.91
C GLU A 344 26.76 11.07 -5.72
N ALA A 345 27.03 12.00 -6.66
CA ALA A 345 26.02 12.56 -7.57
C ALA A 345 25.45 11.49 -8.50
N GLY A 346 26.30 10.64 -9.09
CA GLY A 346 25.85 9.53 -9.94
C GLY A 346 25.01 8.51 -9.18
N GLN A 347 25.41 8.16 -7.95
CA GLN A 347 24.64 7.26 -7.08
C GLN A 347 23.27 7.87 -6.71
N MET A 348 23.22 9.16 -6.38
CA MET A 348 21.97 9.85 -6.08
C MET A 348 21.03 9.88 -7.29
N LEU A 349 21.56 10.23 -8.47
CA LEU A 349 20.79 10.26 -9.72
C LEU A 349 20.23 8.88 -10.09
N PHE A 350 21.03 7.84 -9.93
CA PHE A 350 20.62 6.45 -10.09
C PHE A 350 19.42 6.10 -9.19
N LEU A 351 19.50 6.42 -7.89
CA LEU A 351 18.42 6.13 -6.97
C LEU A 351 17.15 6.92 -7.31
N ARG A 352 17.28 8.20 -7.71
CA ARG A 352 16.14 9.04 -8.16
C ARG A 352 15.49 8.45 -9.41
N TYR A 353 16.29 8.02 -10.38
CA TYR A 353 15.81 7.36 -11.60
C TYR A 353 15.01 6.10 -11.25
N ILE A 354 15.59 5.16 -10.51
CA ILE A 354 14.90 3.90 -10.17
C ILE A 354 13.64 4.15 -9.35
N HIS A 355 13.69 5.09 -8.40
CA HIS A 355 12.53 5.49 -7.62
C HIS A 355 11.40 6.02 -8.51
N SER A 356 11.69 7.01 -9.37
CA SER A 356 10.73 7.63 -10.29
C SER A 356 10.14 6.62 -11.27
N GLN A 357 10.99 5.80 -11.91
CA GLN A 357 10.55 4.77 -12.85
C GLN A 357 9.61 3.77 -12.19
N HIS A 358 9.84 3.43 -10.92
CA HIS A 358 8.99 2.51 -10.19
C HIS A 358 7.66 3.15 -9.74
N LEU A 359 7.70 4.44 -9.36
CA LEU A 359 6.52 5.24 -9.02
C LEU A 359 5.52 5.28 -10.19
N LYS A 360 6.03 5.49 -11.41
CA LYS A 360 5.25 5.54 -12.66
C LYS A 360 4.62 4.20 -13.05
N ARG A 361 5.13 3.06 -12.54
CA ARG A 361 4.54 1.74 -12.78
C ARG A 361 3.23 1.56 -12.01
N LEU A 362 2.27 0.89 -12.63
CA LEU A 362 1.00 0.53 -11.99
C LEU A 362 1.22 -0.47 -10.85
N PRO A 363 0.41 -0.44 -9.76
CA PRO A 363 0.62 -1.30 -8.58
C PRO A 363 0.76 -2.80 -8.86
N GLY A 364 0.11 -3.33 -9.92
CA GLY A 364 0.18 -4.73 -10.34
C GLY A 364 1.36 -5.10 -11.25
N THR A 365 2.09 -4.11 -11.78
CA THR A 365 3.26 -4.32 -12.66
C THR A 365 4.58 -3.96 -11.98
N ARG A 366 4.54 -3.55 -10.71
CA ARG A 366 5.72 -3.24 -9.91
C ARG A 366 6.44 -4.54 -9.52
N ALA A 367 7.69 -4.64 -9.94
CA ALA A 367 8.56 -5.78 -9.67
C ALA A 367 9.96 -5.30 -9.30
N LYS A 368 10.67 -6.13 -8.54
CA LYS A 368 12.09 -5.90 -8.23
C LYS A 368 12.90 -5.95 -9.53
N ARG A 369 13.81 -4.99 -9.70
CA ARG A 369 14.73 -4.96 -10.84
C ARG A 369 15.84 -5.99 -10.67
N SER A 370 16.32 -6.53 -11.79
CA SER A 370 17.42 -7.47 -11.79
C SER A 370 18.71 -6.78 -11.33
N LYS A 371 19.71 -7.56 -10.91
CA LYS A 371 21.01 -7.00 -10.54
C LYS A 371 21.67 -6.29 -11.74
N ASP A 372 21.54 -6.86 -12.92
CA ASP A 372 22.12 -6.31 -14.14
C ASP A 372 21.42 -5.00 -14.51
N ASP A 373 20.09 -4.91 -14.35
CA ASP A 373 19.33 -3.68 -14.59
C ASP A 373 19.79 -2.54 -13.66
N LEU A 374 20.15 -2.86 -12.41
CA LEU A 374 20.64 -1.87 -11.44
C LEU A 374 22.08 -1.43 -11.76
N GLU A 375 22.94 -2.35 -12.20
CA GLU A 375 24.31 -2.05 -12.63
C GLU A 375 24.33 -1.23 -13.94
N GLU A 376 23.39 -1.47 -14.84
CA GLU A 376 23.20 -0.67 -16.05
C GLU A 376 22.68 0.73 -15.71
N ALA A 377 21.64 0.83 -14.87
CA ALA A 377 21.07 2.12 -14.48
C ALA A 377 22.08 3.03 -13.77
N ILE A 378 22.94 2.48 -12.90
CA ILE A 378 23.99 3.30 -12.26
C ILE A 378 25.07 3.72 -13.27
N SER A 379 25.37 2.89 -14.26
CA SER A 379 26.31 3.24 -15.33
C SER A 379 25.78 4.37 -16.20
N MET A 380 24.49 4.36 -16.53
CA MET A 380 23.83 5.46 -17.26
C MET A 380 23.82 6.75 -16.45
N ALA A 381 23.41 6.68 -15.18
CA ALA A 381 23.40 7.84 -14.30
C ALA A 381 24.79 8.46 -14.14
N GLN A 382 25.83 7.62 -13.97
CA GLN A 382 27.20 8.10 -13.84
C GLN A 382 27.73 8.71 -15.13
N LEU A 383 27.45 8.11 -16.29
CA LEU A 383 27.82 8.67 -17.59
C LEU A 383 27.21 10.07 -17.76
N LEU A 384 25.94 10.22 -17.41
CA LEU A 384 25.23 11.50 -17.52
C LEU A 384 25.85 12.58 -16.63
N VAL A 385 26.19 12.25 -15.39
CA VAL A 385 26.90 13.17 -14.47
C VAL A 385 28.23 13.59 -15.06
N SER A 386 29.04 12.65 -15.55
CA SER A 386 30.34 12.98 -16.14
C SER A 386 30.23 13.84 -17.40
N LEU A 387 29.22 13.62 -18.25
CA LEU A 387 29.00 14.47 -19.44
C LEU A 387 28.54 15.88 -19.06
N THR A 388 27.71 16.01 -18.03
CA THR A 388 27.27 17.31 -17.51
C THR A 388 28.44 18.08 -16.89
N ASP A 389 29.32 17.40 -16.15
CA ASP A 389 30.54 18.00 -15.59
C ASP A 389 31.49 18.47 -16.71
N ASP A 390 31.71 17.62 -17.73
CA ASP A 390 32.53 17.93 -18.91
C ASP A 390 31.97 19.17 -19.65
N LEU A 391 30.66 19.25 -19.86
CA LEU A 391 30.00 20.37 -20.54
C LEU A 391 30.05 21.66 -19.70
N THR A 392 29.75 21.58 -18.41
CA THR A 392 29.74 22.75 -17.51
C THR A 392 31.14 23.36 -17.36
N ALA A 393 32.19 22.53 -17.41
CA ALA A 393 33.56 22.99 -17.44
C ALA A 393 33.94 23.73 -18.73
N GLN A 394 33.33 23.37 -19.87
CA GLN A 394 33.58 24.01 -21.17
C GLN A 394 32.70 25.24 -21.42
N MET A 395 31.44 25.20 -20.98
CA MET A 395 30.43 26.23 -21.20
C MET A 395 29.59 26.43 -19.92
N PRO A 396 29.54 27.64 -19.33
CA PRO A 396 28.75 27.90 -18.13
C PRO A 396 27.26 28.06 -18.49
N ILE A 397 26.62 26.97 -18.88
CA ILE A 397 25.18 26.89 -19.11
C ILE A 397 24.49 26.76 -17.75
N ALA A 398 23.60 27.70 -17.41
CA ALA A 398 22.85 27.62 -16.17
C ALA A 398 21.86 26.44 -16.21
N SER A 399 21.80 25.67 -15.12
CA SER A 399 20.79 24.63 -14.90
C SER A 399 20.82 23.46 -15.89
N VAL A 400 21.99 23.09 -16.44
CA VAL A 400 22.15 21.86 -17.24
C VAL A 400 21.68 20.65 -16.46
N ASP A 401 22.10 20.53 -15.19
CA ASP A 401 21.72 19.47 -14.27
C ASP A 401 20.21 19.29 -14.20
N ALA A 402 19.45 20.37 -14.02
CA ALA A 402 18.00 20.30 -13.90
C ALA A 402 17.33 19.90 -15.22
N GLN A 403 17.84 20.36 -16.36
CA GLN A 403 17.23 20.04 -17.65
C GLN A 403 17.52 18.60 -18.09
N VAL A 404 18.74 18.12 -17.82
CA VAL A 404 19.20 16.80 -18.26
C VAL A 404 18.83 15.71 -17.26
N PHE A 405 19.06 15.93 -15.96
CA PHE A 405 18.78 14.93 -14.94
C PHE A 405 17.29 14.73 -14.74
N GLU A 406 16.44 15.76 -14.87
CA GLU A 406 14.99 15.56 -14.75
C GLU A 406 14.44 14.75 -15.93
N ARG A 407 14.87 14.99 -17.19
CA ARG A 407 14.46 14.14 -18.32
C ARG A 407 14.89 12.68 -18.14
N PHE A 408 16.11 12.45 -17.63
CA PHE A 408 16.55 11.11 -17.28
C PHE A 408 15.69 10.49 -16.18
N VAL A 409 15.48 11.18 -15.06
CA VAL A 409 14.62 10.72 -13.95
C VAL A 409 13.18 10.46 -14.42
N GLU A 410 12.68 11.23 -15.37
CA GLU A 410 11.38 11.03 -15.99
C GLU A 410 11.32 9.79 -16.91
N GLY A 411 12.44 9.25 -17.33
CA GLY A 411 12.51 8.05 -18.18
C GLY A 411 12.28 8.37 -19.65
N ASP A 412 12.89 9.44 -20.14
CA ASP A 412 12.97 9.69 -21.57
C ASP A 412 13.64 8.51 -22.27
N THR A 413 12.85 7.76 -23.05
CA THR A 413 13.30 6.53 -23.70
C THR A 413 14.38 6.80 -24.74
N ASN A 414 14.39 7.97 -25.38
CA ASN A 414 15.41 8.30 -26.37
C ASN A 414 16.75 8.53 -25.67
N LEU A 415 16.75 9.26 -24.54
CA LEU A 415 17.95 9.48 -23.74
C LEU A 415 18.49 8.17 -23.17
N ASP A 416 17.62 7.29 -22.65
CA ASP A 416 18.02 5.97 -22.16
C ASP A 416 18.69 5.14 -23.28
N LEU A 417 18.11 5.10 -24.48
CA LEU A 417 18.67 4.38 -25.63
C LEU A 417 20.01 4.95 -26.09
N GLU A 418 20.16 6.28 -26.13
CA GLU A 418 21.42 6.94 -26.48
C GLU A 418 22.53 6.60 -25.46
N LEU A 419 22.21 6.63 -24.17
CA LEU A 419 23.14 6.26 -23.10
C LEU A 419 23.51 4.77 -23.16
N GLN A 420 22.53 3.88 -23.39
CA GLN A 420 22.78 2.45 -23.56
C GLN A 420 23.65 2.16 -24.78
N SER A 421 23.39 2.83 -25.91
CA SER A 421 24.20 2.70 -27.13
C SER A 421 25.64 3.13 -26.85
N ALA A 422 25.83 4.29 -26.21
CA ALA A 422 27.15 4.80 -25.84
C ALA A 422 27.90 3.84 -24.89
N LEU A 423 27.20 3.27 -23.89
CA LEU A 423 27.76 2.29 -22.97
C LEU A 423 28.11 0.95 -23.63
N SER A 424 27.41 0.58 -24.71
CA SER A 424 27.66 -0.66 -25.45
C SER A 424 28.85 -0.52 -26.41
N GLU A 425 28.94 0.59 -27.14
CA GLU A 425 29.97 0.83 -28.16
C GLU A 425 31.29 1.30 -27.55
N LYS A 426 31.22 2.14 -26.51
CA LYS A 426 32.38 2.76 -25.85
C LYS A 426 33.42 3.31 -26.83
N ARG A 427 32.96 4.06 -27.85
CA ARG A 427 33.83 4.67 -28.87
C ARG A 427 34.90 5.54 -28.22
N ALA A 428 36.09 5.58 -28.81
CA ALA A 428 37.23 6.31 -28.26
C ALA A 428 37.10 7.84 -28.41
N ASP A 429 36.36 8.29 -29.42
CA ASP A 429 36.07 9.67 -29.79
C ASP A 429 34.70 10.16 -29.27
N PHE A 430 34.09 9.43 -28.33
CA PHE A 430 32.78 9.79 -27.76
C PHE A 430 32.81 11.11 -26.97
N ASP A 431 31.87 12.02 -27.25
CA ASP A 431 31.76 13.33 -26.62
C ASP A 431 30.31 13.70 -26.27
N HIS A 432 30.11 14.72 -25.43
CA HIS A 432 28.79 15.19 -24.99
C HIS A 432 27.86 15.54 -26.17
N GLY A 433 28.39 16.04 -27.29
CA GLY A 433 27.62 16.33 -28.50
C GLY A 433 27.04 15.10 -29.24
N ASP A 434 27.48 13.89 -28.90
CA ASP A 434 26.91 12.63 -29.42
C ASP A 434 25.52 12.35 -28.86
N ILE A 435 25.19 12.93 -27.70
CA ILE A 435 23.88 12.82 -27.06
C ILE A 435 23.04 14.04 -27.44
N THR A 436 21.81 13.79 -27.91
CA THR A 436 20.96 14.81 -28.55
C THR A 436 20.64 15.97 -27.61
N ILE A 437 20.32 15.70 -26.34
CA ILE A 437 19.94 16.74 -25.38
C ILE A 437 21.06 17.74 -25.10
N PHE A 438 22.31 17.28 -25.03
CA PHE A 438 23.46 18.17 -24.83
C PHE A 438 23.72 19.01 -26.08
N ARG A 439 23.53 18.43 -27.29
CA ARG A 439 23.62 19.18 -28.55
C ARG A 439 22.57 20.28 -28.64
N GLU A 440 21.33 20.01 -28.21
CA GLU A 440 20.25 21.00 -28.14
C GLU A 440 20.60 22.13 -27.18
N LEU A 441 21.06 21.82 -25.97
CA LEU A 441 21.42 22.83 -24.97
C LEU A 441 22.54 23.76 -25.42
N VAL A 442 23.55 23.22 -26.11
CA VAL A 442 24.64 24.03 -26.70
C VAL A 442 24.09 24.99 -27.76
N ASN A 443 23.18 24.53 -28.62
CA ASN A 443 22.55 25.36 -29.64
C ASN A 443 21.60 26.42 -29.05
N GLU A 444 20.82 26.08 -28.02
CA GLU A 444 19.93 27.02 -27.33
C GLU A 444 20.70 28.12 -26.59
N HIS A 445 21.81 27.77 -25.94
CA HIS A 445 22.67 28.75 -25.28
C HIS A 445 23.26 29.75 -26.29
N ALA A 446 23.65 29.28 -27.48
CA ALA A 446 24.12 30.14 -28.56
C ALA A 446 23.04 31.14 -29.00
N THR A 447 21.78 30.70 -29.16
CA THR A 447 20.66 31.56 -29.61
C THR A 447 20.08 32.49 -28.54
N SER A 448 20.10 32.10 -27.26
CA SER A 448 19.61 32.91 -26.13
C SER A 448 20.48 34.15 -25.86
N THR A 449 21.78 34.02 -26.11
CA THR A 449 22.74 35.12 -26.02
C THR A 449 22.41 36.24 -27.02
N ASP A 450 21.79 35.91 -28.15
CA ASP A 450 21.39 36.88 -29.19
C ASP A 450 20.07 37.60 -28.86
N ARG A 451 19.10 36.93 -28.21
CA ARG A 451 17.75 37.51 -27.94
C ARG A 451 17.73 38.52 -26.78
N LYS A 452 18.61 38.39 -25.79
CA LYS A 452 18.70 39.33 -24.65
C LYS A 452 19.10 40.76 -25.07
N ARG A 453 19.59 40.97 -26.29
CA ARG A 453 19.88 42.30 -26.84
C ARG A 453 18.66 43.07 -27.35
N GLN A 454 17.51 42.43 -27.58
CA GLN A 454 16.35 43.04 -28.27
C GLN A 454 15.15 43.41 -27.37
N ALA A 455 15.12 43.01 -26.10
CA ALA A 455 13.92 43.10 -25.24
C ALA A 455 13.93 44.25 -24.20
N LEU A 456 14.46 45.44 -24.55
CA LEU A 456 14.49 46.63 -23.67
C LEU A 456 13.35 47.65 -23.91
N GLY A 457 12.26 47.26 -24.59
CA GLY A 457 11.13 48.15 -24.88
C GLY A 457 9.80 47.62 -24.36
N MET A 458 9.40 48.06 -23.17
CA MET A 458 8.05 48.02 -22.58
C MET A 458 7.70 49.50 -22.26
N PRO A 459 6.42 49.99 -22.16
CA PRO A 459 5.38 49.37 -21.32
C PRO A 459 3.86 49.73 -21.58
N THR A 460 2.98 49.01 -20.86
CA THR A 460 1.72 49.37 -20.10
C THR A 460 0.60 50.28 -20.63
N SER A 461 -0.66 49.92 -20.31
CA SER A 461 -1.48 50.72 -19.35
C SER A 461 -2.78 50.03 -18.90
N SER A 462 -3.10 50.25 -17.62
CA SER A 462 -4.37 49.94 -16.94
C SER A 462 -5.38 51.10 -17.11
N ILE A 463 -6.65 50.83 -16.76
CA ILE A 463 -7.68 51.72 -16.16
C ILE A 463 -9.07 51.18 -16.59
N ALA A 464 -9.58 50.17 -15.87
CA ALA A 464 -10.99 49.72 -15.96
C ALA A 464 -11.46 48.87 -14.74
N ALA A 465 -10.66 48.71 -13.68
CA ALA A 465 -10.94 47.74 -12.62
C ALA A 465 -11.92 48.25 -11.54
N ALA A 466 -11.89 49.54 -11.22
CA ALA A 466 -12.58 50.06 -10.04
C ALA A 466 -14.11 50.25 -10.20
N GLN A 467 -14.65 50.16 -11.42
CA GLN A 467 -16.11 50.25 -11.67
C GLN A 467 -16.80 48.88 -11.74
N LEU A 468 -16.05 47.81 -12.03
CA LEU A 468 -16.57 46.45 -12.11
C LEU A 468 -16.76 45.83 -10.72
N GLU A 469 -15.82 46.06 -9.80
CA GLU A 469 -15.88 45.50 -8.43
C GLU A 469 -17.14 45.92 -7.65
N ARG A 470 -17.69 47.10 -7.94
CA ARG A 470 -18.86 47.61 -7.21
C ARG A 470 -20.18 46.99 -7.67
N GLN A 471 -20.28 46.59 -8.94
CA GLN A 471 -21.47 45.92 -9.49
C GLN A 471 -21.49 44.43 -9.13
N GLU A 472 -20.31 43.80 -9.04
CA GLU A 472 -20.20 42.40 -8.60
C GLU A 472 -20.67 42.19 -7.16
N PHE A 473 -20.38 43.15 -6.28
CA PHE A 473 -20.76 43.09 -4.87
C PHE A 473 -22.28 43.10 -4.65
N ASP A 474 -23.01 43.94 -5.39
CA ASP A 474 -24.47 44.08 -5.25
C ASP A 474 -25.22 42.84 -5.79
N ILE A 475 -24.69 42.21 -6.85
CA ILE A 475 -25.25 40.98 -7.42
C ILE A 475 -25.05 39.80 -6.45
N ALA A 476 -23.87 39.69 -5.83
CA ALA A 476 -23.58 38.66 -4.85
C ALA A 476 -24.54 38.71 -3.66
N MET A 477 -24.86 39.92 -3.19
CA MET A 477 -25.75 40.08 -2.03
C MET A 477 -27.21 39.71 -2.32
N SER A 478 -27.69 39.97 -3.55
CA SER A 478 -29.04 39.55 -3.95
C SER A 478 -29.18 38.03 -4.12
N THR A 479 -28.11 37.38 -4.58
CA THR A 479 -28.06 35.92 -4.81
C THR A 479 -28.10 35.17 -3.48
N LEU A 480 -27.32 35.63 -2.50
CA LEU A 480 -27.26 35.01 -1.17
C LEU A 480 -28.64 34.97 -0.48
N LYS A 481 -29.42 36.05 -0.64
CA LYS A 481 -30.76 36.16 -0.04
C LYS A 481 -31.73 35.14 -0.65
N ARG A 482 -31.65 34.93 -1.96
CA ARG A 482 -32.48 33.95 -2.69
C ARG A 482 -32.13 32.50 -2.29
N ASP A 483 -30.85 32.22 -2.07
CA ASP A 483 -30.40 30.87 -1.71
C ASP A 483 -30.84 30.47 -0.30
N CYS A 484 -30.86 31.41 0.66
CA CYS A 484 -31.38 31.17 2.00
C CYS A 484 -32.87 30.76 2.01
N ASP A 485 -33.69 31.38 1.15
CA ASP A 485 -35.12 31.07 1.06
C ASP A 485 -35.37 29.72 0.36
N ALA A 486 -34.59 29.40 -0.67
CA ALA A 486 -34.63 28.09 -1.34
C ALA A 486 -34.25 26.94 -0.37
N TYR A 487 -33.24 27.15 0.47
CA TYR A 487 -32.80 26.18 1.47
C TYR A 487 -33.88 25.88 2.52
N ARG A 488 -34.66 26.90 2.92
CA ARG A 488 -35.74 26.75 3.90
C ARG A 488 -36.91 25.92 3.36
N ILE A 489 -37.23 26.06 2.06
CA ILE A 489 -38.22 25.24 1.36
C ILE A 489 -37.72 23.79 1.22
N TRP A 490 -36.44 23.60 0.87
CA TRP A 490 -35.82 22.28 0.73
C TRP A 490 -35.83 21.46 2.04
N LEU A 491 -35.49 22.07 3.18
CA LEU A 491 -35.51 21.42 4.50
C LEU A 491 -36.86 20.80 4.85
N THR A 492 -37.95 21.41 4.38
CA THR A 492 -39.32 20.93 4.64
C THR A 492 -39.67 19.74 3.75
N GLN A 493 -39.12 19.68 2.54
CA GLN A 493 -39.35 18.58 1.58
C GLN A 493 -38.45 17.35 1.84
N SER A 494 -37.28 17.52 2.46
CA SER A 494 -36.33 16.44 2.70
C SER A 494 -36.78 15.44 3.78
N ARG A 495 -37.52 15.89 4.80
CA ARG A 495 -37.96 15.03 5.92
C ARG A 495 -38.97 13.95 5.52
N ASP A 496 -39.93 14.27 4.65
CA ASP A 496 -40.89 13.28 4.13
C ASP A 496 -40.23 12.34 3.11
N ARG A 497 -39.18 12.82 2.44
CA ARG A 497 -38.42 12.06 1.45
C ARG A 497 -37.52 11.00 2.08
N GLU A 498 -36.91 11.26 3.22
CA GLU A 498 -36.06 10.30 3.95
C GLU A 498 -36.86 9.09 4.44
N ALA A 499 -38.06 9.31 4.99
CA ALA A 499 -38.94 8.23 5.41
C ALA A 499 -39.40 7.38 4.22
N ALA A 500 -39.76 8.01 3.10
CA ALA A 500 -40.12 7.31 1.87
C ALA A 500 -38.94 6.54 1.26
N ALA A 501 -37.73 7.08 1.32
CA ALA A 501 -36.51 6.45 0.82
C ALA A 501 -36.16 5.18 1.61
N TYR A 502 -36.27 5.22 2.93
CA TYR A 502 -36.00 4.06 3.80
C TYR A 502 -36.94 2.88 3.51
N PHE A 503 -38.24 3.13 3.39
CA PHE A 503 -39.20 2.07 3.05
C PHE A 503 -39.02 1.55 1.62
N ALA A 504 -38.71 2.43 0.67
CA ALA A 504 -38.39 2.04 -0.70
C ALA A 504 -37.14 1.15 -0.76
N GLU A 505 -36.11 1.44 0.04
CA GLU A 505 -34.86 0.67 0.07
C GLU A 505 -35.06 -0.75 0.62
N LEU A 506 -35.78 -0.88 1.73
CA LEU A 506 -36.12 -2.18 2.33
C LEU A 506 -36.92 -3.06 1.36
N GLN A 507 -37.90 -2.46 0.67
CA GLN A 507 -38.71 -3.17 -0.31
C GLN A 507 -37.88 -3.53 -1.56
N HIS A 508 -36.99 -2.64 -1.99
CA HIS A 508 -36.08 -2.86 -3.11
C HIS A 508 -35.08 -4.00 -2.84
N GLN A 509 -34.48 -4.08 -1.65
CA GLN A 509 -33.56 -5.16 -1.29
C GLN A 509 -34.25 -6.53 -1.28
N LYS A 510 -35.46 -6.61 -0.71
CA LYS A 510 -36.27 -7.84 -0.71
C LYS A 510 -36.64 -8.27 -2.13
N GLN A 511 -37.07 -7.34 -2.96
CA GLN A 511 -37.39 -7.59 -4.37
C GLN A 511 -36.15 -8.00 -5.17
N ARG A 512 -34.99 -7.36 -4.97
CA ARG A 512 -33.73 -7.71 -5.63
C ARG A 512 -33.28 -9.12 -5.30
N LYS A 513 -33.38 -9.55 -4.05
CA LYS A 513 -32.98 -10.90 -3.65
C LYS A 513 -33.89 -11.96 -4.27
N GLN A 514 -35.18 -11.69 -4.35
CA GLN A 514 -36.13 -12.59 -5.01
C GLN A 514 -35.91 -12.61 -6.52
N LYS A 515 -35.79 -11.43 -7.15
CA LYS A 515 -35.49 -11.28 -8.57
C LYS A 515 -34.17 -11.94 -8.96
N ALA A 516 -33.13 -11.86 -8.12
CA ALA A 516 -31.86 -12.53 -8.38
C ALA A 516 -31.99 -14.07 -8.38
N LYS A 517 -32.84 -14.63 -7.52
CA LYS A 517 -33.14 -16.08 -7.53
C LYS A 517 -33.93 -16.47 -8.77
N ASP A 518 -34.91 -15.66 -9.15
CA ASP A 518 -35.75 -15.91 -10.32
C ASP A 518 -34.92 -15.78 -11.61
N ILE A 519 -34.05 -14.76 -11.71
CA ILE A 519 -33.08 -14.56 -12.79
C ILE A 519 -32.10 -15.73 -12.86
N ALA A 520 -31.53 -16.18 -11.74
CA ALA A 520 -30.61 -17.32 -11.74
C ALA A 520 -31.28 -18.61 -12.25
N LYS A 521 -32.57 -18.78 -11.96
CA LYS A 521 -33.39 -19.89 -12.47
C LYS A 521 -33.71 -19.73 -13.96
N GLU A 522 -33.95 -18.49 -14.42
CA GLU A 522 -34.22 -18.15 -15.80
C GLU A 522 -32.97 -18.26 -16.70
N MET A 523 -31.80 -17.86 -16.20
CA MET A 523 -30.50 -17.98 -16.89
C MET A 523 -30.12 -19.42 -17.24
N GLY A 524 -30.64 -20.40 -16.50
CA GLY A 524 -30.47 -21.82 -16.81
C GLY A 524 -31.33 -22.31 -17.98
N GLN A 525 -32.25 -21.48 -18.49
CA GLN A 525 -33.11 -21.78 -19.62
C GLN A 525 -32.56 -21.11 -20.89
N PRO A 526 -32.22 -21.87 -21.95
CA PRO A 526 -31.69 -21.31 -23.20
C PRO A 526 -32.63 -20.32 -23.90
N SER A 527 -33.91 -20.31 -23.53
CA SER A 527 -34.95 -19.41 -24.05
C SER A 527 -35.06 -18.07 -23.30
N SER A 528 -34.28 -17.84 -22.23
CA SER A 528 -34.33 -16.60 -21.46
C SER A 528 -33.71 -15.43 -22.23
N ALA A 529 -34.35 -14.26 -22.17
CA ALA A 529 -33.81 -13.02 -22.71
C ALA A 529 -32.54 -12.55 -21.97
N LEU A 530 -32.28 -13.07 -20.77
CA LEU A 530 -31.08 -12.79 -19.97
C LEU A 530 -29.89 -13.68 -20.37
N TRP A 531 -30.16 -14.71 -21.15
CA TRP A 531 -29.13 -15.58 -21.70
C TRP A 531 -28.71 -15.05 -23.08
N THR A 532 -27.46 -14.60 -23.18
CA THR A 532 -26.87 -14.17 -24.45
C THR A 532 -25.66 -15.04 -24.76
N MET A 533 -25.72 -15.76 -25.88
CA MET A 533 -24.58 -16.50 -26.42
C MET A 533 -24.03 -15.77 -27.64
N GLN A 534 -22.74 -15.48 -27.59
CA GLN A 534 -22.01 -14.95 -28.72
C GLN A 534 -20.92 -15.95 -29.08
N LEU A 535 -20.88 -16.34 -30.36
CA LEU A 535 -19.80 -17.15 -30.90
C LEU A 535 -18.87 -16.23 -31.68
N THR A 536 -17.67 -16.00 -31.15
CA THR A 536 -16.64 -15.19 -31.81
C THR A 536 -15.46 -16.07 -32.16
N LYS A 537 -14.96 -15.94 -33.40
CA LYS A 537 -13.70 -16.55 -33.80
C LYS A 537 -12.55 -15.75 -33.19
N LEU A 538 -11.78 -16.39 -32.33
CA LEU A 538 -10.65 -15.75 -31.65
C LEU A 538 -9.51 -15.45 -32.65
N GLY A 539 -9.03 -14.20 -32.63
CA GLY A 539 -7.81 -13.72 -33.30
C GLY A 539 -6.59 -13.72 -32.37
N LYS A 540 -5.77 -12.67 -32.44
CA LYS A 540 -4.61 -12.49 -31.53
C LYS A 540 -5.07 -12.27 -30.08
N PRO A 541 -4.30 -12.71 -29.05
CA PRO A 541 -4.72 -12.66 -27.65
C PRO A 541 -5.18 -11.27 -27.18
N ALA A 542 -4.46 -10.21 -27.55
CA ALA A 542 -4.80 -8.84 -27.13
C ALA A 542 -6.15 -8.37 -27.69
N ALA A 543 -6.47 -8.69 -28.95
CA ALA A 543 -7.75 -8.34 -29.55
C ALA A 543 -8.89 -9.12 -28.90
N CYS A 544 -8.71 -10.43 -28.71
CA CYS A 544 -9.68 -11.27 -28.01
C CYS A 544 -9.95 -10.79 -26.59
N TYR A 545 -8.91 -10.38 -25.86
CA TYR A 545 -9.06 -9.85 -24.52
C TYR A 545 -9.83 -8.52 -24.51
N GLN A 546 -9.52 -7.61 -25.44
CA GLN A 546 -10.24 -6.34 -25.57
C GLN A 546 -11.72 -6.53 -25.92
N GLU A 547 -12.04 -7.53 -26.76
CA GLU A 547 -13.43 -7.88 -27.06
C GLU A 547 -14.17 -8.42 -25.83
N ILE A 548 -13.51 -9.28 -25.05
CA ILE A 548 -14.07 -9.81 -23.79
C ILE A 548 -14.25 -8.69 -22.77
N GLU A 549 -13.27 -7.78 -22.62
CA GLU A 549 -13.41 -6.60 -21.79
C GLU A 549 -14.53 -5.67 -22.28
N GLY A 550 -14.68 -5.52 -23.60
CA GLY A 550 -15.79 -4.78 -24.20
C GLY A 550 -17.13 -5.41 -23.84
N ALA A 551 -17.24 -6.74 -23.91
CA ALA A 551 -18.42 -7.48 -23.49
C ALA A 551 -18.70 -7.30 -21.98
N ILE A 552 -17.68 -7.38 -21.13
CA ILE A 552 -17.79 -7.13 -19.69
C ILE A 552 -18.27 -5.69 -19.44
N LYS A 553 -17.67 -4.69 -20.09
CA LYS A 553 -18.09 -3.28 -19.98
C LYS A 553 -19.53 -3.07 -20.46
N ASN A 554 -19.95 -3.75 -21.51
CA ASN A 554 -21.33 -3.71 -22.00
C ASN A 554 -22.30 -4.33 -20.98
N ILE A 555 -21.93 -5.45 -20.36
CA ILE A 555 -22.72 -6.07 -19.27
C ILE A 555 -22.78 -5.12 -18.07
N MET A 556 -21.65 -4.53 -17.67
CA MET A 556 -21.62 -3.55 -16.57
C MET A 556 -22.50 -2.35 -16.86
N LYS A 557 -22.49 -1.84 -18.10
CA LYS A 557 -23.33 -0.72 -18.53
C LYS A 557 -24.81 -1.10 -18.56
N ARG A 558 -25.15 -2.29 -19.07
CA ARG A 558 -26.52 -2.79 -19.18
C ARG A 558 -27.15 -3.04 -17.81
N GLU A 559 -26.38 -3.66 -16.91
CA GLU A 559 -26.84 -4.06 -15.57
C GLU A 559 -26.52 -3.02 -14.48
N GLN A 560 -25.92 -1.88 -14.85
CA GLN A 560 -25.55 -0.77 -13.97
C GLN A 560 -24.61 -1.17 -12.82
N PHE A 561 -23.63 -2.02 -13.09
CA PHE A 561 -22.60 -2.40 -12.12
C PHE A 561 -21.56 -1.29 -11.95
N THR A 562 -21.21 -0.97 -10.69
CA THR A 562 -20.25 0.08 -10.31
C THR A 562 -18.81 -0.41 -10.30
N SER A 563 -18.59 -1.73 -10.17
CA SER A 563 -17.26 -2.33 -10.16
C SER A 563 -17.19 -3.59 -11.02
N LYS A 564 -16.02 -3.83 -11.63
CA LYS A 564 -15.70 -5.03 -12.41
C LYS A 564 -15.79 -6.30 -11.55
N ASP A 565 -15.54 -6.20 -10.25
CA ASP A 565 -15.64 -7.31 -9.28
C ASP A 565 -17.07 -7.87 -9.14
N GLN A 566 -18.08 -7.13 -9.58
CA GLN A 566 -19.47 -7.59 -9.59
C GLN A 566 -19.78 -8.52 -10.77
N VAL A 567 -18.87 -8.63 -11.74
CA VAL A 567 -18.98 -9.52 -12.91
C VAL A 567 -18.03 -10.70 -12.73
N LEU A 568 -18.60 -11.87 -12.45
CA LEU A 568 -17.83 -13.11 -12.30
C LEU A 568 -17.52 -13.72 -13.67
N SER A 569 -16.24 -14.01 -13.91
CA SER A 569 -15.79 -14.67 -15.14
C SER A 569 -15.52 -16.15 -14.88
N LEU A 570 -16.21 -17.02 -15.62
CA LEU A 570 -15.96 -18.47 -15.62
C LEU A 570 -15.26 -18.85 -16.94
N VAL A 571 -14.02 -19.33 -16.85
CA VAL A 571 -13.24 -19.73 -18.02
C VAL A 571 -13.23 -21.25 -18.14
N VAL A 572 -13.57 -21.79 -19.30
CA VAL A 572 -13.52 -23.24 -19.54
C VAL A 572 -12.60 -23.54 -20.72
N LEU A 573 -11.53 -24.30 -20.45
CA LEU A 573 -10.61 -24.80 -21.46
C LEU A 573 -10.87 -26.29 -21.70
N ASN A 574 -11.31 -26.65 -22.90
CA ASN A 574 -11.45 -28.06 -23.28
C ASN A 574 -10.19 -28.54 -24.00
N TRP A 575 -9.22 -29.06 -23.25
CA TRP A 575 -8.00 -29.65 -23.77
C TRP A 575 -8.01 -31.18 -23.70
N ALA A 576 -9.18 -31.81 -23.76
CA ALA A 576 -9.29 -33.27 -23.76
C ALA A 576 -8.54 -33.92 -24.95
N ALA A 577 -8.54 -33.24 -26.10
CA ALA A 577 -7.83 -33.63 -27.32
C ALA A 577 -6.99 -32.46 -27.84
N PRO A 578 -5.88 -32.08 -27.19
CA PRO A 578 -5.16 -30.84 -27.50
C PRO A 578 -4.61 -30.81 -28.93
N SER A 579 -4.40 -31.96 -29.57
CA SER A 579 -3.96 -32.05 -30.97
C SER A 579 -4.94 -31.45 -31.99
N THR A 580 -6.16 -31.08 -31.58
CA THR A 580 -7.11 -30.35 -32.44
C THR A 580 -6.79 -28.85 -32.54
N PHE A 581 -5.85 -28.35 -31.74
CA PHE A 581 -5.43 -26.95 -31.72
C PHE A 581 -3.97 -26.81 -32.15
N SER A 582 -3.63 -25.70 -32.82
CA SER A 582 -2.23 -25.35 -33.04
C SER A 582 -1.56 -24.91 -31.72
N SER A 583 -0.23 -24.98 -31.65
CA SER A 583 0.51 -24.52 -30.45
C SER A 583 0.28 -23.04 -30.14
N GLU A 584 0.13 -22.21 -31.19
CA GLU A 584 -0.19 -20.79 -31.05
C GLU A 584 -1.60 -20.58 -30.45
N GLN A 585 -2.58 -21.39 -30.88
CA GLN A 585 -3.94 -21.34 -30.33
C GLN A 585 -3.98 -21.78 -28.86
N GLN A 586 -3.24 -22.83 -28.49
CA GLN A 586 -3.14 -23.26 -27.09
C GLN A 586 -2.47 -22.17 -26.22
N ALA A 587 -1.45 -21.48 -26.75
CA ALA A 587 -0.80 -20.37 -26.04
C ALA A 587 -1.75 -19.19 -25.85
N CYS A 588 -2.49 -18.83 -26.90
CA CYS A 588 -3.52 -17.80 -26.82
C CYS A 588 -4.60 -18.15 -25.77
N GLN A 589 -5.09 -19.39 -25.77
CA GLN A 589 -6.08 -19.88 -24.81
C GLN A 589 -5.56 -19.82 -23.37
N ALA A 590 -4.32 -20.23 -23.12
CA ALA A 590 -3.69 -20.16 -21.81
C ALA A 590 -3.50 -18.71 -21.33
N SER A 591 -3.00 -17.83 -22.20
CA SER A 591 -2.83 -16.40 -21.88
C SER A 591 -4.16 -15.70 -21.59
N LEU A 592 -5.21 -16.01 -22.36
CA LEU A 592 -6.55 -15.47 -22.11
C LEU A 592 -7.13 -15.98 -20.80
N ALA A 593 -6.98 -17.27 -20.50
CA ALA A 593 -7.40 -17.82 -19.23
C ALA A 593 -6.65 -17.18 -18.06
N GLY A 594 -5.33 -16.99 -18.19
CA GLY A 594 -4.51 -16.28 -17.22
C GLY A 594 -5.01 -14.86 -16.97
N ALA A 595 -5.23 -14.09 -18.03
CA ALA A 595 -5.71 -12.71 -17.92
C ALA A 595 -7.08 -12.64 -17.21
N LEU A 596 -8.04 -13.49 -17.60
CA LEU A 596 -9.40 -13.44 -17.06
C LEU A 596 -9.52 -13.96 -15.61
N VAL A 597 -8.71 -14.95 -15.24
CA VAL A 597 -8.72 -15.52 -13.88
C VAL A 597 -7.94 -14.62 -12.92
N ASN A 598 -6.84 -14.00 -13.37
CA ASN A 598 -6.01 -13.15 -12.51
C ASN A 598 -6.54 -11.71 -12.35
N ASP A 599 -7.29 -11.18 -13.33
CA ASP A 599 -7.77 -9.79 -13.34
C ASP A 599 -9.14 -9.58 -12.66
N GLY A 600 -9.59 -10.53 -11.83
CA GLY A 600 -10.86 -10.41 -11.12
C GLY A 600 -11.22 -11.60 -10.24
N SER A 601 -12.50 -11.68 -9.86
CA SER A 601 -13.10 -12.78 -9.09
C SER A 601 -13.38 -14.04 -9.93
N GLY A 602 -12.64 -14.22 -11.02
CA GLY A 602 -12.85 -15.28 -11.98
C GLY A 602 -12.26 -16.62 -11.53
N ILE A 603 -12.85 -17.71 -12.01
CA ILE A 603 -12.32 -19.06 -11.83
C ILE A 603 -12.27 -19.74 -13.19
N GLY A 604 -11.23 -20.54 -13.42
CA GLY A 604 -11.12 -21.36 -14.62
C GLY A 604 -11.29 -22.84 -14.35
N ALA A 605 -11.57 -23.60 -15.39
CA ALA A 605 -11.57 -25.05 -15.39
C ALA A 605 -10.95 -25.55 -16.70
N VAL A 606 -10.00 -26.47 -16.61
CA VAL A 606 -9.41 -27.13 -17.78
C VAL A 606 -9.73 -28.62 -17.74
N LEU A 607 -10.16 -29.17 -18.88
CA LEU A 607 -10.18 -30.62 -19.09
C LEU A 607 -8.80 -31.06 -19.55
N THR A 608 -8.16 -31.95 -18.80
CA THR A 608 -6.78 -32.34 -19.11
C THR A 608 -6.73 -33.30 -20.30
N PRO A 609 -5.59 -33.36 -21.02
CA PRO A 609 -5.44 -34.24 -22.17
C PRO A 609 -5.72 -35.71 -21.84
N VAL A 610 -6.66 -36.32 -22.58
CA VAL A 610 -6.94 -37.76 -22.54
C VAL A 610 -6.66 -38.45 -23.88
N TYR A 611 -6.47 -37.66 -24.93
CA TYR A 611 -6.20 -38.15 -26.28
C TYR A 611 -5.05 -37.38 -26.93
N PHE A 612 -4.18 -38.09 -27.63
CA PHE A 612 -3.20 -37.50 -28.55
C PHE A 612 -2.95 -38.46 -29.71
N HIS A 613 -2.84 -37.93 -30.93
CA HIS A 613 -2.72 -38.75 -32.15
C HIS A 613 -1.47 -39.65 -32.17
N LYS A 614 -0.37 -39.26 -31.49
CA LYS A 614 0.86 -40.06 -31.39
C LYS A 614 0.83 -40.96 -30.15
N LYS A 615 0.87 -42.27 -30.36
CA LYS A 615 0.93 -43.28 -29.30
C LYS A 615 2.13 -43.05 -28.37
N GLY A 616 1.91 -43.14 -27.05
CA GLY A 616 2.96 -43.00 -26.03
C GLY A 616 3.40 -41.57 -25.71
N ALA A 617 2.82 -40.55 -26.35
CA ALA A 617 3.18 -39.15 -26.11
C ALA A 617 2.22 -38.37 -25.19
N LEU A 618 1.12 -39.00 -24.73
CA LEU A 618 0.08 -38.33 -23.94
C LEU A 618 0.63 -37.66 -22.67
N PHE A 619 1.53 -38.33 -21.94
CA PHE A 619 2.12 -37.77 -20.72
C PHE A 619 2.93 -36.49 -20.99
N LYS A 620 3.66 -36.42 -22.12
CA LYS A 620 4.45 -35.23 -22.49
C LYS A 620 3.53 -34.06 -22.84
N VAL A 621 2.40 -34.37 -23.46
CA VAL A 621 1.39 -33.36 -23.84
C VAL A 621 0.67 -32.84 -22.60
N GLU A 622 0.37 -33.71 -21.63
CA GLU A 622 -0.15 -33.29 -20.33
C GLU A 622 0.85 -32.40 -19.57
N GLU A 623 2.14 -32.77 -19.54
CA GLU A 623 3.18 -31.96 -18.90
C GLU A 623 3.35 -30.59 -19.59
N ALA A 624 3.34 -30.55 -20.93
CA ALA A 624 3.42 -29.32 -21.70
C ALA A 624 2.22 -28.40 -21.44
N ALA A 625 1.00 -28.95 -21.42
CA ALA A 625 -0.23 -28.22 -21.09
C ALA A 625 -0.16 -27.61 -19.67
N ASN A 626 0.29 -28.39 -18.68
CA ASN A 626 0.43 -27.91 -17.30
C ASN A 626 1.46 -26.77 -17.19
N LYS A 627 2.62 -26.89 -17.87
CA LYS A 627 3.65 -25.84 -17.91
C LYS A 627 3.15 -24.56 -18.57
N GLN A 628 2.35 -24.69 -19.62
CA GLN A 628 1.79 -23.57 -20.35
C GLN A 628 0.78 -22.77 -19.51
N LEU A 629 -0.08 -23.47 -18.76
CA LEU A 629 -1.01 -22.84 -17.82
C LEU A 629 -0.27 -22.23 -16.62
N ALA A 630 0.78 -22.89 -16.11
CA ALA A 630 1.61 -22.34 -15.03
C ALA A 630 2.36 -21.06 -15.49
N GLY A 631 2.86 -21.04 -16.72
CA GLY A 631 3.46 -19.84 -17.33
C GLY A 631 2.49 -18.69 -17.56
N ALA A 632 1.18 -18.94 -17.47
CA ALA A 632 0.12 -17.93 -17.47
C ALA A 632 -0.29 -17.50 -16.03
N ASN A 633 0.53 -17.82 -15.02
CA ASN A 633 0.32 -17.55 -13.59
C ASN A 633 -0.96 -18.21 -13.02
N LEU A 634 -1.30 -19.41 -13.49
CA LEU A 634 -2.45 -20.17 -13.01
C LEU A 634 -2.01 -21.34 -12.11
N ASN A 635 -2.54 -21.38 -10.89
CA ASN A 635 -2.46 -22.54 -10.00
C ASN A 635 -3.50 -23.61 -10.44
N GLN A 636 -3.06 -24.88 -10.42
CA GLN A 636 -3.77 -26.05 -10.94
C GLN A 636 -3.87 -27.20 -9.92
N ASP A 637 -3.77 -26.90 -8.63
CA ASP A 637 -3.70 -27.90 -7.55
C ASP A 637 -5.05 -28.60 -7.33
N HIS A 638 -6.16 -27.89 -7.55
CA HIS A 638 -7.50 -28.42 -7.38
C HIS A 638 -7.91 -29.25 -8.58
N ARG A 639 -8.15 -30.55 -8.37
CA ARG A 639 -8.53 -31.50 -9.42
C ARG A 639 -10.01 -31.85 -9.34
N PHE A 640 -10.63 -32.06 -10.49
CA PHE A 640 -11.98 -32.61 -10.58
C PHE A 640 -12.04 -33.71 -11.63
N ALA A 641 -13.11 -34.49 -11.59
CA ALA A 641 -13.41 -35.52 -12.58
C ALA A 641 -14.86 -35.35 -13.03
N LEU A 642 -15.11 -35.34 -14.34
CA LEU A 642 -16.47 -35.32 -14.89
C LEU A 642 -16.87 -36.74 -15.25
N PRO A 643 -17.78 -37.37 -14.49
CA PRO A 643 -18.28 -38.71 -14.80
C PRO A 643 -19.20 -38.67 -16.02
N PHE A 644 -19.01 -39.62 -16.95
CA PHE A 644 -19.95 -39.85 -18.03
C PHE A 644 -21.15 -40.64 -17.52
N GLN A 645 -22.34 -40.03 -17.56
CA GLN A 645 -23.56 -40.69 -17.13
C GLN A 645 -23.84 -41.96 -17.95
N GLY A 646 -24.03 -43.09 -17.26
CA GLY A 646 -24.38 -44.38 -17.89
C GLY A 646 -23.25 -45.07 -18.66
N ARG A 647 -22.01 -44.57 -18.62
CA ARG A 647 -20.84 -45.19 -19.26
C ARG A 647 -19.84 -45.68 -18.22
N ASN A 648 -19.97 -46.96 -17.88
CA ASN A 648 -19.00 -47.64 -17.01
C ASN A 648 -18.04 -48.47 -17.87
N ASP A 649 -16.77 -48.52 -17.46
CA ASP A 649 -15.80 -49.47 -18.00
C ASP A 649 -16.38 -50.89 -17.85
N LYS A 650 -16.48 -51.61 -18.97
CA LYS A 650 -17.07 -52.95 -19.01
C LYS A 650 -16.28 -53.97 -18.18
N ARG A 651 -15.00 -53.72 -17.89
CA ARG A 651 -14.11 -54.62 -17.15
C ARG A 651 -14.18 -54.39 -15.65
N GLU A 652 -14.22 -53.13 -15.20
CA GLU A 652 -14.08 -52.77 -13.78
C GLU A 652 -15.33 -52.12 -13.18
N LYS A 653 -16.39 -51.91 -13.98
CA LYS A 653 -17.61 -51.14 -13.63
C LYS A 653 -17.33 -49.71 -13.14
N ARG A 654 -16.10 -49.21 -13.30
CA ARG A 654 -15.72 -47.84 -12.97
C ARG A 654 -16.39 -46.87 -13.94
N THR A 655 -17.02 -45.82 -13.41
CA THR A 655 -17.56 -44.75 -14.24
C THR A 655 -16.42 -44.14 -15.05
N LEU A 656 -16.57 -44.06 -16.38
CA LEU A 656 -15.60 -43.34 -17.19
C LEU A 656 -15.63 -41.87 -16.77
N VAL A 657 -14.45 -41.29 -16.58
CA VAL A 657 -14.31 -39.90 -16.15
C VAL A 657 -13.42 -39.12 -17.10
N GLN A 658 -13.77 -37.86 -17.34
CA GLN A 658 -12.88 -36.88 -17.93
C GLN A 658 -12.14 -36.14 -16.80
N PRO A 659 -10.82 -36.27 -16.67
CA PRO A 659 -10.06 -35.52 -15.68
C PRO A 659 -10.02 -34.04 -16.03
N GLY A 660 -10.02 -33.21 -14.99
CA GLY A 660 -9.90 -31.77 -15.10
C GLY A 660 -9.24 -31.14 -13.88
N ARG A 661 -8.90 -29.85 -14.02
CA ARG A 661 -8.28 -29.05 -12.97
C ARG A 661 -8.94 -27.68 -12.93
N PHE A 662 -9.17 -27.16 -11.74
CA PHE A 662 -9.52 -25.75 -11.59
C PHE A 662 -8.28 -24.90 -11.79
N LEU A 663 -8.49 -23.74 -12.41
CA LEU A 663 -7.50 -22.72 -12.64
C LEU A 663 -7.84 -21.56 -11.71
N VAL A 664 -6.93 -21.27 -10.79
CA VAL A 664 -7.08 -20.19 -9.82
C VAL A 664 -5.81 -19.33 -9.86
N PRO A 665 -5.87 -18.08 -9.37
CA PRO A 665 -4.69 -17.23 -9.33
C PRO A 665 -3.55 -17.90 -8.55
N MET A 666 -2.32 -17.72 -9.01
CA MET A 666 -1.14 -18.22 -8.31
C MET A 666 -0.73 -17.33 -7.11
N GLU A 667 -1.16 -16.06 -7.12
CA GLU A 667 -0.97 -15.13 -6.00
C GLU A 667 -1.95 -15.46 -4.87
N GLU A 668 -1.44 -15.62 -3.64
CA GLU A 668 -2.20 -16.07 -2.47
C GLU A 668 -3.42 -15.19 -2.13
N GLU A 669 -3.29 -13.86 -2.26
CA GLU A 669 -4.37 -12.91 -1.97
C GLU A 669 -5.52 -13.03 -2.97
N SER A 670 -5.18 -13.05 -4.26
CA SER A 670 -6.11 -13.25 -5.37
C SER A 670 -6.76 -14.64 -5.30
N TYR A 671 -5.97 -15.66 -4.95
CA TYR A 671 -6.47 -17.01 -4.67
C TYR A 671 -7.50 -17.01 -3.55
N GLN A 672 -7.21 -16.37 -2.41
CA GLN A 672 -8.12 -16.34 -1.27
C GLN A 672 -9.41 -15.58 -1.61
N LYS A 673 -9.33 -14.45 -2.33
CA LYS A 673 -10.50 -13.70 -2.82
C LYS A 673 -11.41 -14.54 -3.70
N VAL A 674 -10.84 -15.25 -4.68
CA VAL A 674 -11.58 -16.16 -5.56
C VAL A 674 -12.20 -17.30 -4.74
N MET A 675 -11.42 -17.90 -3.85
CA MET A 675 -11.92 -19.00 -3.03
C MET A 675 -13.02 -18.54 -2.07
N ASP A 676 -13.02 -17.33 -1.51
CA ASP A 676 -14.12 -16.90 -0.63
C ASP A 676 -15.47 -16.78 -1.37
N ILE A 677 -15.43 -16.45 -2.66
CA ILE A 677 -16.62 -16.40 -3.52
C ILE A 677 -17.09 -17.82 -3.87
N TRP A 678 -16.15 -18.67 -4.28
CA TRP A 678 -16.47 -19.99 -4.85
C TRP A 678 -16.45 -21.15 -3.83
N ARG A 679 -15.97 -20.96 -2.60
CA ARG A 679 -15.85 -21.98 -1.53
C ARG A 679 -17.19 -22.61 -1.15
N THR A 680 -18.29 -21.91 -1.36
CA THR A 680 -19.64 -22.44 -1.12
C THR A 680 -20.19 -23.27 -2.30
N ALA A 681 -19.54 -23.22 -3.47
CA ALA A 681 -19.95 -23.97 -4.64
C ALA A 681 -19.84 -25.48 -4.37
N PRO A 682 -20.90 -26.28 -4.65
CA PRO A 682 -20.89 -27.72 -4.40
C PRO A 682 -19.70 -28.47 -5.01
N LEU A 683 -19.28 -28.04 -6.21
CA LEU A 683 -18.12 -28.58 -6.95
C LEU A 683 -16.77 -28.45 -6.22
N LEU A 684 -16.64 -27.48 -5.31
CA LEU A 684 -15.41 -27.22 -4.54
C LEU A 684 -15.50 -27.74 -3.09
N ARG A 685 -16.69 -28.18 -2.64
CA ARG A 685 -16.98 -28.47 -1.22
C ARG A 685 -17.12 -29.96 -0.92
N LYS A 686 -17.62 -30.76 -1.87
CA LYS A 686 -17.86 -32.21 -1.69
C LYS A 686 -17.66 -32.97 -3.00
N PRO A 687 -17.17 -34.23 -2.97
CA PRO A 687 -17.26 -35.10 -4.13
C PRO A 687 -18.74 -35.29 -4.51
N LEU A 688 -19.09 -34.95 -5.75
CA LEU A 688 -20.47 -35.08 -6.28
C LEU A 688 -20.81 -36.51 -6.75
N ALA A 689 -19.84 -37.43 -6.70
CA ALA A 689 -20.01 -38.84 -7.05
C ALA A 689 -19.55 -39.73 -5.89
N GLU A 690 -20.33 -40.78 -5.60
CA GLU A 690 -19.97 -41.81 -4.62
C GLU A 690 -18.71 -42.57 -5.08
N GLU A 691 -17.77 -42.86 -4.17
CA GLU A 691 -16.59 -43.66 -4.48
C GLU A 691 -17.01 -45.04 -5.00
N SER A 692 -16.55 -45.40 -6.20
CA SER A 692 -16.80 -46.74 -6.74
C SER A 692 -16.06 -47.78 -5.89
N VAL A 693 -16.78 -48.78 -5.39
CA VAL A 693 -16.19 -49.91 -4.67
C VAL A 693 -15.23 -50.66 -5.61
N LEU A 694 -13.94 -50.69 -5.25
CA LEU A 694 -12.95 -51.55 -5.90
C LEU A 694 -13.42 -53.01 -5.83
N LEU A 695 -13.57 -53.66 -6.99
CA LEU A 695 -13.74 -55.11 -7.03
C LEU A 695 -12.49 -55.77 -6.44
N ALA A 696 -12.68 -56.67 -5.48
CA ALA A 696 -11.57 -57.42 -4.91
C ALA A 696 -10.86 -58.21 -6.03
N THR A 697 -9.61 -57.86 -6.33
CA THR A 697 -8.76 -58.66 -7.19
C THR A 697 -8.23 -59.85 -6.39
N ARG A 698 -7.93 -60.96 -7.10
CA ARG A 698 -7.48 -62.23 -6.52
C ARG A 698 -6.23 -62.11 -5.63
N ASP A 699 -5.49 -61.01 -5.78
CA ASP A 699 -4.25 -60.71 -5.05
C ASP A 699 -4.49 -59.92 -3.75
N MET A 700 -5.71 -59.47 -3.48
CA MET A 700 -6.08 -58.78 -2.23
C MET A 700 -6.60 -59.75 -1.15
N LEU A 701 -5.85 -60.83 -0.89
CA LEU A 701 -6.09 -61.70 0.27
C LEU A 701 -5.78 -60.93 1.56
N ARG A 702 -6.81 -60.68 2.36
CA ARG A 702 -6.69 -60.10 3.71
C ARG A 702 -5.94 -61.08 4.61
N PRO A 703 -4.93 -60.66 5.40
CA PRO A 703 -4.58 -61.40 6.61
C PRO A 703 -5.63 -61.04 7.67
N ALA A 704 -6.77 -61.74 7.65
CA ALA A 704 -7.80 -61.59 8.66
C ALA A 704 -7.64 -62.66 9.75
N ALA A 705 -7.40 -62.17 10.97
CA ALA A 705 -7.91 -62.71 12.23
C ALA A 705 -7.70 -64.21 12.52
N ALA A 706 -6.57 -64.53 13.15
CA ALA A 706 -6.41 -65.71 14.00
C ALA A 706 -5.64 -65.40 15.30
N ILE A 707 -5.83 -64.20 15.87
CA ILE A 707 -5.35 -63.86 17.22
C ILE A 707 -6.47 -63.11 17.95
N ALA A 708 -7.51 -63.84 18.32
CA ALA A 708 -8.50 -63.42 19.30
C ALA A 708 -9.12 -64.64 20.00
N ASP A 709 -8.31 -65.67 20.30
CA ASP A 709 -8.76 -66.82 21.10
C ASP A 709 -7.72 -67.43 22.04
N LYS A 710 -6.54 -66.80 22.22
CA LYS A 710 -5.62 -67.10 23.34
C LYS A 710 -4.79 -65.87 23.69
N LEU A 711 -5.31 -65.02 24.57
CA LEU A 711 -4.61 -64.31 25.65
C LEU A 711 -5.61 -63.50 26.47
#